data_AF-A0A9Q0D357-F1
#
_entry.id   AF-A0A9Q0D357-F1
#
_cell.length_a   1.000
_cell.length_b   1.000
_cell.length_c   1.000
_cell.angle_alpha   90.00
_cell.angle_beta   90.00
_cell.angle_gamma   90.00
#
_symmetry.space_group_name_H-M   'P 1'
#
loop_
_entity.id
_entity.type
_entity.pdbx_description
1 polymer ?
#
loop_
_entity_poly.entity_id
_entity_poly.type
_entity_poly.pdbx_seq_one_letter_code
_entity_poly.pdbx_strand_id
1 'polypeptide(L)'
;MSGVASTLAKKRALAAGFGSNAKAVKYLNQDFQALRSESQSRGQLFCDPTFPAAPESLGFKELGRNSAKTRGVTWQRPTELVSSPEFIIGGASRTDICQGGLGDCWLLAAIASLTLNEDVMARVVPSDQDFGPQYAGIFHFQFWQYGEWVDVVIDDRLPVKDGELLFVHSAEGREFWSALLEKAYAKVCGCYEALSGGSTTEGFEDFTGGIAENFDLLNPPSNMFQIIKKALEAGALLGCSIDITSAADSEAVTRQKLVKGHAYSLTGAVEVSYRGRQEKLVRIRNPWGQVEWTGAWSDGSSEWNDVQGDCPNANAEDGEFWMSFKEFMRHYSRVEVCTLTPDTILDDSVKHWSVGKFDGTWRRGSTAGGCRNNPYTFWMNPQFVIKLDEEDDDPEDGEEGCSLVLGLIQKNRRNMRKVGQDMHTIGFAIYEFHGQREVHLDKNFFLSHAQTARSETFVNLREVSTRFKLPPGEYLVVPSTFEAHLDGDFCIRVFSEKQSQTIPCDDPVNAELDDEEVSDEDVDAGFRGLFTKLAGDDMEISATELRTILNKIVGKRTDIKTDGFSPETCRVMVNLLDESGNGKLGLGEFATLWKKVQKYLSIYKQNDTDNSGTMSTPEMRVALKNAGFTLNNAIYQMLVARYSEPDMTMDFDNFVACLMRLEMMFRIFKKLDPDNSGSVEVSLEQRDRQHAEGLGSHEQAQLHLNQDFQALRQGCLDGGALFLDPAFPAEPSSLGFKELAPNSAKTKGVEWLRPSELSDNPAFIVGGATRTDICQGALGDCWLLAAIASLTLNETLLHRVVPHGQGFQEQYAGIFHFQFWQYGEWVDVVIDDRLPVKDGELLFVHSAEGREFWSALLEKAYAKLHGSYEALSGGSTTEGFEDFTGGVSEMYELKKAPRDLPRIITKALERGSLLGCSIDKLVKGHAYSVTGLKQVEYRGRQERLIRIRNPWGQVEWTGAWSDGESLLCKMDDGEFCEDKQSFWTTCKFDGTWRRGSTAGGCRNHANTFWINPHFLVALMQKDRRRHRRQGQDMFTIGFAVYQYRVPCTMYRGVQGVHLKKDFFLRHSSCARSDTFINLREVSARLRLPPGEYLVVPSTFQPGEEADFLLRVFTEKQAETQELDDQVVADLDQEDEISESDIDGSFRTMFSQLSGE
;
A
#
# COMPACT_ATOMS: atom_id res chain seq x y z
N MET A 1 0.13 0.49 0.80
CA MET A 1 -0.54 -0.54 1.60
C MET A 1 0.34 -0.79 2.81
N SER A 2 -0.01 -0.19 3.93
CA SER A 2 0.60 -0.45 5.26
C SER A 2 -0.39 -1.25 6.12
N GLY A 3 0.10 -1.82 7.21
CA GLY A 3 -0.72 -2.64 8.13
C GLY A 3 -1.04 -4.04 7.60
N VAL A 4 -2.11 -4.65 8.11
CA VAL A 4 -2.49 -6.06 7.89
C VAL A 4 -2.67 -6.41 6.40
N ALA A 5 -3.12 -5.46 5.57
CA ALA A 5 -3.29 -5.67 4.13
C ALA A 5 -1.96 -6.03 3.43
N SER A 6 -0.84 -5.40 3.83
CA SER A 6 0.48 -5.71 3.30
C SER A 6 0.93 -7.12 3.72
N THR A 7 0.72 -7.49 4.98
CA THR A 7 1.01 -8.84 5.49
C THR A 7 0.20 -9.92 4.76
N LEU A 8 -1.09 -9.67 4.50
CA LEU A 8 -1.95 -10.58 3.74
C LEU A 8 -1.51 -10.70 2.28
N ALA A 9 -1.15 -9.59 1.63
CA ALA A 9 -0.62 -9.60 0.27
C ALA A 9 0.69 -10.41 0.19
N LYS A 10 1.58 -10.26 1.18
CA LYS A 10 2.80 -11.08 1.29
C LYS A 10 2.47 -12.57 1.43
N LYS A 11 1.55 -12.95 2.32
CA LYS A 11 1.10 -14.34 2.48
C LYS A 11 0.52 -14.93 1.19
N ARG A 12 -0.27 -14.15 0.44
CA ARG A 12 -0.80 -14.56 -0.87
C ARG A 12 0.31 -14.73 -1.92
N ALA A 13 1.29 -13.82 -1.94
CA ALA A 13 2.44 -13.94 -2.83
C ALA A 13 3.27 -15.21 -2.53
N LEU A 14 3.49 -15.52 -1.25
CA LEU A 14 4.16 -16.77 -0.84
C LEU A 14 3.40 -18.00 -1.31
N ALA A 15 2.08 -18.02 -1.13
CA ALA A 15 1.22 -19.10 -1.61
C ALA A 15 1.24 -19.22 -3.16
N ALA A 16 1.47 -18.11 -3.88
CA ALA A 16 1.66 -18.10 -5.32
C ALA A 16 3.09 -18.48 -5.78
N GLY A 17 3.97 -18.85 -4.84
CA GLY A 17 5.33 -19.34 -5.10
C GLY A 17 6.42 -18.27 -5.14
N PHE A 18 6.14 -17.01 -4.77
CA PHE A 18 7.19 -16.02 -4.53
C PHE A 18 7.97 -16.37 -3.26
N GLY A 19 9.29 -16.19 -3.26
CA GLY A 19 10.17 -16.67 -2.19
C GLY A 19 10.59 -18.14 -2.31
N SER A 20 10.16 -18.84 -3.37
CA SER A 20 10.72 -20.14 -3.75
C SER A 20 12.10 -19.98 -4.42
N ASN A 21 12.80 -21.11 -4.63
CA ASN A 21 14.04 -21.17 -5.41
C ASN A 21 13.91 -20.44 -6.76
N ALA A 22 12.86 -20.77 -7.52
CA ALA A 22 12.66 -20.24 -8.87
C ALA A 22 12.24 -18.77 -8.93
N LYS A 23 11.74 -18.20 -7.82
CA LYS A 23 11.21 -16.84 -7.76
C LYS A 23 11.61 -16.15 -6.45
N ALA A 24 12.89 -15.88 -6.29
CA ALA A 24 13.42 -15.14 -5.15
C ALA A 24 12.74 -13.76 -5.01
N VAL A 25 12.46 -13.35 -3.78
CA VAL A 25 11.89 -12.04 -3.45
C VAL A 25 12.97 -10.98 -3.64
N LYS A 26 12.64 -9.90 -4.35
CA LYS A 26 13.56 -8.77 -4.56
C LYS A 26 13.73 -8.00 -3.26
N TYR A 27 14.92 -8.05 -2.66
CA TYR A 27 15.20 -7.35 -1.41
C TYR A 27 15.06 -5.83 -1.62
N LEU A 28 14.29 -5.19 -0.74
CA LEU A 28 13.99 -3.75 -0.83
C LEU A 28 13.46 -3.32 -2.22
N ASN A 29 12.78 -4.24 -2.94
CA ASN A 29 12.26 -4.05 -4.29
C ASN A 29 13.32 -3.68 -5.36
N GLN A 30 14.60 -3.98 -5.12
CA GLN A 30 15.66 -3.76 -6.10
C GLN A 30 15.75 -4.93 -7.08
N ASP A 31 15.71 -4.63 -8.38
CA ASP A 31 15.84 -5.62 -9.46
C ASP A 31 17.21 -5.49 -10.12
N PHE A 32 18.02 -6.55 -10.03
CA PHE A 32 19.39 -6.56 -10.56
C PHE A 32 19.46 -6.19 -12.04
N GLN A 33 18.65 -6.84 -12.88
CA GLN A 33 18.69 -6.68 -14.33
C GLN A 33 18.24 -5.28 -14.76
N ALA A 34 17.19 -4.73 -14.14
CA ALA A 34 16.71 -3.38 -14.40
C ALA A 34 17.73 -2.32 -13.95
N LEU A 35 18.31 -2.45 -12.76
CA LEU A 35 19.30 -1.50 -12.23
C LEU A 35 20.62 -1.56 -12.98
N ARG A 36 21.06 -2.75 -13.42
CA ARG A 36 22.23 -2.93 -14.30
C ARG A 36 22.01 -2.26 -15.64
N SER A 37 20.86 -2.51 -16.27
CA SER A 37 20.49 -1.89 -17.56
C SER A 37 20.39 -0.37 -17.45
N GLU A 38 19.81 0.13 -16.36
CA GLU A 38 19.73 1.57 -16.09
C GLU A 38 21.13 2.18 -15.94
N SER A 39 22.01 1.57 -15.15
CA SER A 39 23.38 2.03 -14.90
C SER A 39 24.20 2.06 -16.19
N GLN A 40 24.11 1.00 -17.00
CA GLN A 40 24.73 0.94 -18.33
C GLN A 40 24.21 2.03 -19.27
N SER A 41 22.88 2.25 -19.30
CA SER A 41 22.27 3.27 -20.17
C SER A 41 22.70 4.70 -19.81
N ARG A 42 23.01 4.94 -18.53
CA ARG A 42 23.50 6.23 -18.02
C ARG A 42 25.01 6.38 -18.13
N GLY A 43 25.75 5.31 -18.44
CA GLY A 43 27.21 5.30 -18.44
C GLY A 43 27.81 5.60 -17.05
N GLN A 44 27.11 5.20 -15.99
CA GLN A 44 27.51 5.42 -14.60
C GLN A 44 27.55 4.10 -13.85
N LEU A 45 28.50 3.95 -12.94
CA LEU A 45 28.54 2.79 -12.06
C LEU A 45 27.45 2.91 -10.99
N PHE A 46 26.82 1.79 -10.69
CA PHE A 46 25.76 1.71 -9.70
C PHE A 46 26.26 2.13 -8.32
N CYS A 47 25.44 2.91 -7.61
CA CYS A 47 25.65 3.31 -6.24
C CYS A 47 24.39 2.92 -5.48
N ASP A 48 24.50 1.96 -4.58
CA ASP A 48 23.38 1.42 -3.83
C ASP A 48 22.81 2.49 -2.88
N PRO A 49 21.54 2.93 -3.08
CA PRO A 49 20.92 3.91 -2.20
C PRO A 49 20.47 3.31 -0.87
N THR A 50 20.32 1.99 -0.80
CA THR A 50 19.80 1.28 0.37
C THR A 50 20.89 0.77 1.31
N PHE A 51 22.12 0.65 0.81
CA PHE A 51 23.32 0.31 1.59
C PHE A 51 24.49 1.21 1.19
N PRO A 52 24.44 2.50 1.57
CA PRO A 52 25.39 3.49 1.09
C PRO A 52 26.81 3.22 1.60
N ALA A 53 27.81 3.67 0.84
CA ALA A 53 29.21 3.70 1.24
C ALA A 53 29.46 4.75 2.35
N ALA A 54 28.91 4.51 3.54
CA ALA A 54 28.85 5.43 4.66
C ALA A 54 29.13 4.71 5.99
N PRO A 55 29.52 5.43 7.06
CA PRO A 55 29.81 4.83 8.36
C PRO A 55 28.65 4.00 8.95
N GLU A 56 27.41 4.35 8.63
CA GLU A 56 26.20 3.65 9.10
C GLU A 56 26.09 2.22 8.54
N SER A 57 26.73 1.96 7.40
CA SER A 57 26.83 0.62 6.79
C SER A 57 27.94 -0.21 7.43
N LEU A 58 28.95 0.43 8.04
CA LEU A 58 29.99 -0.25 8.80
C LEU A 58 29.46 -0.72 10.16
N GLY A 59 28.75 0.15 10.88
CA GLY A 59 28.26 -0.21 12.21
C GLY A 59 27.62 0.92 13.00
N PHE A 60 27.38 0.64 14.27
CA PHE A 60 26.66 1.50 15.21
C PHE A 60 27.40 1.71 16.54
N LYS A 61 28.37 0.87 16.90
CA LYS A 61 29.14 0.98 18.16
C LYS A 61 30.64 0.78 17.91
N GLU A 62 31.10 -0.46 17.80
CA GLU A 62 32.51 -0.83 17.58
C GLU A 62 33.01 -0.44 16.20
N LEU A 63 32.12 -0.44 15.20
CA LEU A 63 32.39 0.06 13.84
C LEU A 63 31.53 1.28 13.50
N GLY A 64 30.99 1.95 14.51
CA GLY A 64 30.22 3.18 14.32
C GLY A 64 31.08 4.38 13.92
N ARG A 65 30.41 5.49 13.61
CA ARG A 65 31.03 6.75 13.14
C ARG A 65 32.12 7.33 14.06
N ASN A 66 32.03 7.09 15.36
CA ASN A 66 32.97 7.62 16.36
C ASN A 66 34.05 6.62 16.76
N SER A 67 34.07 5.42 16.17
CA SER A 67 35.04 4.39 16.51
C SER A 67 36.44 4.72 16.01
N ALA A 68 37.46 4.43 16.81
CA ALA A 68 38.85 4.50 16.37
C ALA A 68 39.15 3.46 15.26
N LYS A 69 38.42 2.33 15.24
CA LYS A 69 38.63 1.23 14.28
C LYS A 69 38.30 1.68 12.84
N THR A 70 37.29 2.53 12.67
CA THR A 70 36.80 3.02 11.36
C THR A 70 37.47 4.31 10.88
N ARG A 71 38.36 4.91 11.69
CA ARG A 71 39.11 6.10 11.27
C ARG A 71 40.03 5.75 10.11
N GLY A 72 39.96 6.54 9.03
CA GLY A 72 40.76 6.35 7.82
C GLY A 72 40.21 5.31 6.85
N VAL A 73 39.05 4.71 7.14
CA VAL A 73 38.38 3.80 6.20
C VAL A 73 37.80 4.61 5.04
N THR A 74 38.10 4.15 3.83
CA THR A 74 37.55 4.68 2.57
C THR A 74 36.80 3.56 1.85
N TRP A 75 35.89 3.92 0.94
CA TRP A 75 35.17 2.93 0.15
C TRP A 75 35.69 2.99 -1.28
N GLN A 76 36.24 1.89 -1.77
CA GLN A 76 36.86 1.81 -3.10
C GLN A 76 36.30 0.62 -3.88
N ARG A 77 36.28 0.71 -5.20
CA ARG A 77 35.88 -0.42 -6.06
C ARG A 77 37.06 -1.33 -6.37
N PRO A 78 36.85 -2.61 -6.68
CA PRO A 78 37.90 -3.51 -7.18
C PRO A 78 38.71 -2.93 -8.33
N THR A 79 38.08 -2.22 -9.26
CA THR A 79 38.72 -1.54 -10.39
C THR A 79 39.64 -0.38 -10.00
N GLU A 80 39.53 0.12 -8.77
CA GLU A 80 40.39 1.17 -8.21
C GLU A 80 41.58 0.58 -7.44
N LEU A 81 41.43 -0.65 -6.92
CA LEU A 81 42.44 -1.36 -6.14
C LEU A 81 43.43 -2.14 -7.01
N VAL A 82 42.93 -2.83 -8.04
CA VAL A 82 43.74 -3.66 -8.93
C VAL A 82 43.42 -3.39 -10.40
N SER A 83 44.40 -3.63 -11.29
CA SER A 83 44.30 -3.29 -12.71
C SER A 83 43.39 -4.21 -13.53
N SER A 84 43.16 -5.44 -13.05
CA SER A 84 42.33 -6.45 -13.72
C SER A 84 41.59 -7.26 -12.66
N PRO A 85 40.54 -6.68 -12.04
CA PRO A 85 39.73 -7.41 -11.08
C PRO A 85 38.94 -8.49 -11.79
N GLU A 86 38.81 -9.64 -11.13
CA GLU A 86 38.01 -10.77 -11.57
C GLU A 86 36.95 -11.08 -10.50
N PHE A 87 35.80 -11.59 -10.94
CA PHE A 87 34.76 -11.95 -10.00
C PHE A 87 35.13 -13.28 -9.32
N ILE A 88 35.38 -14.32 -10.12
CA ILE A 88 35.83 -15.65 -9.70
C ILE A 88 36.97 -16.10 -10.62
N ILE A 89 38.08 -16.62 -10.07
CA ILE A 89 39.24 -17.12 -10.83
C ILE A 89 39.41 -18.62 -10.60
N GLY A 90 39.26 -19.44 -11.65
CA GLY A 90 39.52 -20.89 -11.54
C GLY A 90 38.45 -21.68 -10.80
N GLY A 91 37.27 -21.09 -10.60
CA GLY A 91 36.19 -21.64 -9.78
C GLY A 91 36.26 -21.09 -8.34
N ALA A 92 35.12 -20.96 -7.67
CA ALA A 92 35.10 -20.48 -6.31
C ALA A 92 35.68 -21.53 -5.37
N SER A 93 36.80 -21.22 -4.74
CA SER A 93 37.51 -22.10 -3.83
C SER A 93 37.44 -21.58 -2.41
N ARG A 94 37.47 -22.49 -1.44
CA ARG A 94 37.60 -22.14 -0.03
C ARG A 94 38.82 -21.27 0.26
N THR A 95 39.91 -21.43 -0.52
CA THR A 95 41.14 -20.62 -0.39
C THR A 95 40.94 -19.12 -0.67
N ASP A 96 39.82 -18.73 -1.26
CA ASP A 96 39.51 -17.35 -1.64
C ASP A 96 38.92 -16.55 -0.46
N ILE A 97 38.96 -17.15 0.73
CA ILE A 97 38.29 -16.68 1.94
C ILE A 97 39.34 -16.60 3.05
N CYS A 98 39.81 -15.38 3.29
CA CYS A 98 40.66 -14.99 4.40
C CYS A 98 39.96 -13.93 5.25
N GLN A 99 39.78 -14.19 6.55
CA GLN A 99 39.13 -13.27 7.48
C GLN A 99 39.90 -11.94 7.59
N GLY A 100 39.17 -10.82 7.56
CA GLY A 100 39.69 -9.49 7.84
C GLY A 100 39.52 -9.06 9.31
N GLY A 101 39.32 -7.76 9.54
CA GLY A 101 39.24 -7.16 10.87
C GLY A 101 37.88 -7.28 11.58
N LEU A 102 36.99 -8.17 11.16
CA LEU A 102 35.65 -8.38 11.71
C LEU A 102 35.54 -9.76 12.40
N GLY A 103 34.79 -9.82 13.50
CA GLY A 103 34.57 -11.06 14.27
C GLY A 103 33.42 -11.91 13.73
N ASP A 104 33.46 -12.22 12.43
CA ASP A 104 32.44 -12.95 11.67
C ASP A 104 32.96 -14.29 11.11
N CYS A 105 33.95 -14.88 11.79
CA CYS A 105 34.53 -16.18 11.44
C CYS A 105 33.50 -17.28 11.15
N TRP A 106 32.36 -17.26 11.85
CA TRP A 106 31.22 -18.14 11.64
C TRP A 106 30.64 -18.06 10.22
N LEU A 107 30.56 -16.86 9.65
CA LEU A 107 30.08 -16.65 8.29
C LEU A 107 31.13 -17.14 7.29
N LEU A 108 32.40 -16.81 7.52
CA LEU A 108 33.50 -17.22 6.65
C LEU A 108 33.68 -18.74 6.59
N ALA A 109 33.56 -19.44 7.73
CA ALA A 109 33.54 -20.89 7.75
C ALA A 109 32.32 -21.45 6.98
N ALA A 110 31.17 -20.77 7.05
CA ALA A 110 30.00 -21.15 6.25
C ALA A 110 30.24 -20.99 4.74
N ILE A 111 30.83 -19.86 4.31
CA ILE A 111 31.17 -19.60 2.91
C ILE A 111 32.22 -20.61 2.42
N ALA A 112 33.20 -20.96 3.26
CA ALA A 112 34.21 -21.94 2.90
C ALA A 112 33.61 -23.34 2.68
N SER A 113 32.68 -23.78 3.53
CA SER A 113 31.97 -25.04 3.30
C SER A 113 31.06 -24.97 2.06
N LEU A 114 30.45 -23.81 1.78
CA LEU A 114 29.61 -23.60 0.59
C LEU A 114 30.37 -23.91 -0.72
N THR A 115 31.67 -23.57 -0.81
CA THR A 115 32.49 -23.85 -2.01
C THR A 115 32.68 -25.34 -2.31
N LEU A 116 32.36 -26.24 -1.37
CA LEU A 116 32.44 -27.69 -1.58
C LEU A 116 31.24 -28.22 -2.39
N ASN A 117 30.17 -27.44 -2.53
CA ASN A 117 28.97 -27.80 -3.24
C ASN A 117 28.67 -26.77 -4.33
N GLU A 118 29.04 -27.10 -5.58
CA GLU A 118 28.92 -26.20 -6.73
C GLU A 118 27.46 -25.80 -7.02
N ASP A 119 26.49 -26.69 -6.80
CA ASP A 119 25.06 -26.42 -7.05
C ASP A 119 24.50 -25.38 -6.06
N VAL A 120 24.80 -25.55 -4.77
CA VAL A 120 24.41 -24.58 -3.74
C VAL A 120 25.16 -23.27 -3.94
N MET A 121 26.44 -23.34 -4.32
CA MET A 121 27.26 -22.16 -4.59
C MET A 121 26.70 -21.34 -5.75
N ALA A 122 26.36 -21.96 -6.89
CA ALA A 122 25.80 -21.29 -8.05
C ALA A 122 24.43 -20.63 -7.78
N ARG A 123 23.72 -21.10 -6.75
CA ARG A 123 22.47 -20.51 -6.28
C ARG A 123 22.71 -19.24 -5.47
N VAL A 124 23.61 -19.29 -4.48
CA VAL A 124 23.92 -18.14 -3.62
C VAL A 124 24.68 -17.07 -4.40
N VAL A 125 25.58 -17.49 -5.29
CA VAL A 125 26.41 -16.66 -6.16
C VAL A 125 26.06 -16.94 -7.62
N PRO A 126 25.08 -16.23 -8.19
CA PRO A 126 24.72 -16.34 -9.59
C PRO A 126 25.93 -16.12 -10.52
N SER A 127 25.97 -16.87 -11.62
CA SER A 127 27.08 -16.86 -12.59
C SER A 127 26.94 -15.82 -13.71
N ASP A 128 25.87 -15.01 -13.71
CA ASP A 128 25.57 -13.99 -14.72
C ASP A 128 26.21 -12.61 -14.45
N GLN A 129 27.24 -12.58 -13.58
CA GLN A 129 27.94 -11.38 -13.14
C GLN A 129 29.47 -11.49 -13.30
N ASP A 130 30.09 -10.41 -13.79
CA ASP A 130 31.54 -10.31 -14.01
C ASP A 130 32.02 -8.83 -13.99
N PHE A 131 33.34 -8.63 -14.03
CA PHE A 131 33.98 -7.33 -14.29
C PHE A 131 34.24 -7.09 -15.80
N GLY A 132 33.56 -7.84 -16.66
CA GLY A 132 33.75 -7.86 -18.10
C GLY A 132 33.01 -6.72 -18.83
N PRO A 133 32.70 -6.88 -20.12
CA PRO A 133 32.12 -5.82 -20.96
C PRO A 133 30.77 -5.29 -20.47
N GLN A 134 30.05 -6.10 -19.69
CA GLN A 134 28.74 -5.75 -19.16
C GLN A 134 28.81 -5.20 -17.72
N TYR A 135 30.01 -4.87 -17.24
CA TYR A 135 30.23 -4.31 -15.92
C TYR A 135 29.53 -2.96 -15.75
N ALA A 136 28.81 -2.80 -14.64
CA ALA A 136 28.15 -1.56 -14.24
C ALA A 136 28.30 -1.27 -12.73
N GLY A 137 29.29 -1.88 -12.07
CA GLY A 137 29.53 -1.69 -10.63
C GLY A 137 28.41 -2.22 -9.74
N ILE A 138 27.70 -3.26 -10.20
CA ILE A 138 26.51 -3.87 -9.57
C ILE A 138 26.63 -5.39 -9.60
N PHE A 139 26.28 -6.03 -8.49
CA PHE A 139 26.29 -7.48 -8.30
C PHE A 139 25.05 -7.90 -7.51
N HIS A 140 24.71 -9.17 -7.52
CA HIS A 140 23.63 -9.70 -6.69
C HIS A 140 23.93 -11.10 -6.15
N PHE A 141 23.26 -11.43 -5.05
CA PHE A 141 23.42 -12.67 -4.31
C PHE A 141 22.06 -13.12 -3.78
N GLN A 142 21.87 -14.43 -3.63
CA GLN A 142 20.64 -14.98 -3.11
C GLN A 142 20.85 -15.61 -1.75
N PHE A 143 20.05 -15.18 -0.78
CA PHE A 143 20.07 -15.74 0.56
C PHE A 143 18.69 -16.28 0.91
N TRP A 144 18.67 -17.43 1.58
CA TRP A 144 17.50 -17.89 2.28
C TRP A 144 17.32 -17.06 3.56
N GLN A 145 16.12 -16.53 3.78
CA GLN A 145 15.76 -15.71 4.92
C GLN A 145 14.42 -16.21 5.47
N TYR A 146 14.48 -16.94 6.58
CA TYR A 146 13.33 -17.32 7.41
C TYR A 146 12.15 -17.97 6.68
N GLY A 147 12.45 -18.77 5.65
CA GLY A 147 11.46 -19.48 4.83
C GLY A 147 11.53 -19.13 3.35
N GLU A 148 12.12 -17.99 3.00
CA GLU A 148 12.02 -17.38 1.67
C GLU A 148 13.40 -17.17 1.06
N TRP A 149 13.56 -17.41 -0.25
CA TRP A 149 14.74 -16.95 -0.99
C TRP A 149 14.60 -15.48 -1.34
N VAL A 150 15.66 -14.72 -1.11
CA VAL A 150 15.72 -13.28 -1.27
C VAL A 150 16.92 -12.91 -2.14
N ASP A 151 16.67 -12.16 -3.21
CA ASP A 151 17.68 -11.65 -4.13
C ASP A 151 18.15 -10.27 -3.67
N VAL A 152 19.44 -10.13 -3.39
CA VAL A 152 20.05 -8.95 -2.76
C VAL A 152 21.05 -8.32 -3.72
N VAL A 153 20.68 -7.14 -4.20
CA VAL A 153 21.53 -6.33 -5.08
C VAL A 153 22.49 -5.47 -4.25
N ILE A 154 23.74 -5.35 -4.67
CA ILE A 154 24.73 -4.43 -4.09
C ILE A 154 25.55 -3.73 -5.18
N ASP A 155 26.16 -2.60 -4.84
CA ASP A 155 27.32 -2.12 -5.60
C ASP A 155 28.62 -2.77 -5.12
N ASP A 156 29.71 -2.58 -5.85
CA ASP A 156 31.02 -3.17 -5.53
C ASP A 156 31.97 -2.27 -4.73
N ARG A 157 31.48 -1.20 -4.09
CA ARG A 157 32.33 -0.40 -3.19
C ARG A 157 32.62 -1.19 -1.92
N LEU A 158 33.88 -1.45 -1.61
CA LEU A 158 34.31 -2.21 -0.45
C LEU A 158 35.05 -1.32 0.56
N PRO A 159 34.92 -1.57 1.88
CA PRO A 159 35.70 -0.86 2.90
C PRO A 159 37.19 -1.17 2.81
N VAL A 160 38.00 -0.13 2.68
CA VAL A 160 39.46 -0.20 2.49
C VAL A 160 40.15 0.68 3.51
N LYS A 161 41.21 0.17 4.11
CA LYS A 161 42.07 0.90 5.03
C LYS A 161 43.53 0.67 4.65
N ASP A 162 44.29 1.76 4.56
CA ASP A 162 45.72 1.72 4.20
C ASP A 162 46.01 1.00 2.86
N GLY A 163 45.05 0.98 1.93
CA GLY A 163 45.17 0.36 0.60
C GLY A 163 44.75 -1.10 0.54
N GLU A 164 44.36 -1.71 1.67
CA GLU A 164 43.94 -3.11 1.76
C GLU A 164 42.46 -3.23 2.17
N LEU A 165 41.80 -4.31 1.74
CA LEU A 165 40.44 -4.62 2.14
C LEU A 165 40.37 -4.81 3.66
N LEU A 166 39.38 -4.19 4.30
CA LEU A 166 39.24 -4.22 5.76
C LEU A 166 38.67 -5.55 6.27
N PHE A 167 37.84 -6.21 5.47
CA PHE A 167 37.10 -7.43 5.82
C PHE A 167 37.55 -8.61 4.95
N VAL A 168 36.66 -9.55 4.58
CA VAL A 168 37.07 -10.73 3.82
C VAL A 168 37.74 -10.36 2.49
N HIS A 169 38.75 -11.14 2.12
CA HIS A 169 39.48 -11.03 0.86
C HIS A 169 40.04 -12.39 0.42
N SER A 170 40.37 -12.51 -0.87
CA SER A 170 41.04 -13.68 -1.45
C SER A 170 42.56 -13.55 -1.36
N ALA A 171 43.25 -14.67 -1.14
CA ALA A 171 44.71 -14.74 -1.15
C ALA A 171 45.33 -14.45 -2.54
N GLU A 172 44.58 -14.67 -3.62
CA GLU A 172 45.01 -14.36 -5.01
C GLU A 172 45.04 -12.84 -5.27
N GLY A 173 44.36 -12.04 -4.44
CA GLY A 173 44.39 -10.57 -4.44
C GLY A 173 43.66 -9.87 -5.60
N ARG A 174 43.28 -10.59 -6.67
CA ARG A 174 42.50 -10.05 -7.81
C ARG A 174 41.07 -10.56 -7.89
N GLU A 175 40.65 -11.39 -6.94
CA GLU A 175 39.34 -12.02 -6.89
C GLU A 175 38.48 -11.44 -5.78
N PHE A 176 37.19 -11.16 -6.06
CA PHE A 176 36.35 -10.33 -5.19
C PHE A 176 34.96 -10.89 -4.85
N TRP A 177 34.58 -12.08 -5.33
CA TRP A 177 33.24 -12.64 -5.05
C TRP A 177 32.96 -12.78 -3.56
N SER A 178 33.95 -13.22 -2.75
CA SER A 178 33.79 -13.45 -1.31
C SER A 178 33.56 -12.14 -0.56
N ALA A 179 34.30 -11.08 -0.91
CA ALA A 179 34.14 -9.72 -0.37
C ALA A 179 32.77 -9.12 -0.70
N LEU A 180 32.27 -9.35 -1.91
CA LEU A 180 30.96 -8.90 -2.35
C LEU A 180 29.83 -9.70 -1.68
N LEU A 181 30.01 -11.00 -1.49
CA LEU A 181 29.06 -11.85 -0.78
C LEU A 181 28.89 -11.42 0.68
N GLU A 182 30.00 -11.20 1.40
CA GLU A 182 29.98 -10.69 2.78
C GLU A 182 29.29 -9.33 2.86
N LYS A 183 29.54 -8.42 1.90
CA LYS A 183 28.84 -7.13 1.81
C LYS A 183 27.34 -7.29 1.62
N ALA A 184 26.90 -8.18 0.74
CA ALA A 184 25.48 -8.42 0.50
C ALA A 184 24.80 -9.00 1.74
N TYR A 185 25.48 -9.88 2.47
CA TYR A 185 24.99 -10.43 3.73
C TYR A 185 24.97 -9.39 4.86
N ALA A 186 25.98 -8.52 4.94
CA ALA A 186 26.00 -7.36 5.84
C ALA A 186 24.82 -6.43 5.59
N LYS A 187 24.44 -6.22 4.32
CA LYS A 187 23.27 -5.44 3.94
C LYS A 187 21.97 -6.08 4.45
N VAL A 188 21.78 -7.39 4.29
CA VAL A 188 20.61 -8.11 4.84
C VAL A 188 20.52 -7.96 6.36
N CYS A 189 21.65 -8.07 7.04
CA CYS A 189 21.74 -7.90 8.50
C CYS A 189 21.68 -6.43 8.95
N GLY A 190 21.76 -5.49 8.01
CA GLY A 190 21.67 -4.04 8.20
C GLY A 190 23.01 -3.29 8.24
N CYS A 191 24.12 -3.91 8.64
CA CYS A 191 25.48 -3.33 8.62
C CYS A 191 26.53 -4.42 8.90
N TYR A 192 27.81 -4.16 8.59
CA TYR A 192 28.91 -5.10 8.88
C TYR A 192 29.02 -5.47 10.36
N GLU A 193 28.89 -4.51 11.28
CA GLU A 193 28.96 -4.79 12.73
C GLU A 193 27.87 -5.76 13.21
N ALA A 194 26.75 -5.88 12.50
CA ALA A 194 25.69 -6.82 12.86
C ALA A 194 26.08 -8.29 12.57
N LEU A 195 27.13 -8.52 11.78
CA LEU A 195 27.71 -9.84 11.52
C LEU A 195 28.62 -10.31 12.66
N SER A 196 29.09 -9.40 13.52
CA SER A 196 29.97 -9.75 14.63
C SER A 196 29.24 -10.68 15.62
N GLY A 197 29.83 -11.85 15.86
CA GLY A 197 29.27 -12.88 16.73
C GLY A 197 28.03 -13.58 16.14
N GLY A 198 28.17 -14.87 15.88
CA GLY A 198 27.14 -15.75 15.32
C GLY A 198 27.57 -17.21 15.33
N SER A 199 26.67 -18.07 14.88
CA SER A 199 26.90 -19.51 14.72
C SER A 199 27.06 -19.86 13.24
N THR A 200 27.94 -20.81 12.90
CA THR A 200 28.15 -21.25 11.49
C THR A 200 26.86 -21.77 10.89
N THR A 201 26.02 -22.40 11.72
CA THR A 201 24.66 -22.83 11.38
C THR A 201 23.79 -21.73 10.77
N GLU A 202 23.94 -20.48 11.22
CA GLU A 202 23.17 -19.37 10.66
C GLU A 202 23.53 -19.12 9.19
N GLY A 203 24.83 -19.18 8.88
CA GLY A 203 25.33 -19.02 7.51
C GLY A 203 24.91 -20.21 6.64
N PHE A 204 25.02 -21.43 7.17
CA PHE A 204 24.61 -22.63 6.43
C PHE A 204 23.13 -22.57 6.03
N GLU A 205 22.24 -22.23 6.97
CA GLU A 205 20.81 -22.10 6.70
C GLU A 205 20.52 -21.00 5.67
N ASP A 206 21.19 -19.86 5.77
CA ASP A 206 20.97 -18.73 4.86
C ASP A 206 21.55 -18.98 3.45
N PHE A 207 22.50 -19.91 3.33
CA PHE A 207 23.05 -20.33 2.03
C PHE A 207 22.32 -21.52 1.41
N THR A 208 21.59 -22.32 2.19
CA THR A 208 21.03 -23.60 1.71
C THR A 208 19.52 -23.69 1.79
N GLY A 209 18.89 -22.92 2.69
CA GLY A 209 17.52 -23.17 3.17
C GLY A 209 17.35 -24.49 3.94
N GLY A 210 18.46 -25.18 4.21
CA GLY A 210 18.57 -26.44 4.93
C GLY A 210 18.32 -26.30 6.43
N ILE A 211 18.37 -27.42 7.14
CA ILE A 211 18.29 -27.46 8.60
C ILE A 211 19.63 -27.80 9.20
N ALA A 212 20.07 -27.00 10.16
CA ALA A 212 21.28 -27.26 10.91
C ALA A 212 21.00 -28.09 12.17
N GLU A 213 21.85 -29.08 12.43
CA GLU A 213 21.89 -29.89 13.63
C GLU A 213 23.23 -29.72 14.32
N ASN A 214 23.21 -29.62 15.65
CA ASN A 214 24.41 -29.46 16.47
C ASN A 214 24.66 -30.72 17.28
N PHE A 215 25.84 -31.32 17.13
CA PHE A 215 26.29 -32.48 17.89
C PHE A 215 27.34 -32.05 18.93
N ASP A 216 27.07 -32.33 20.20
CA ASP A 216 28.03 -32.16 21.28
C ASP A 216 29.03 -33.33 21.30
N LEU A 217 30.31 -33.02 21.12
CA LEU A 217 31.39 -34.00 21.11
C LEU A 217 31.79 -34.50 22.50
N LEU A 218 31.26 -33.92 23.58
CA LEU A 218 31.34 -34.49 24.92
C LEU A 218 30.49 -35.76 25.05
N ASN A 219 29.36 -35.81 24.34
CA ASN A 219 28.44 -36.96 24.33
C ASN A 219 28.05 -37.35 22.89
N PRO A 220 29.02 -37.79 22.08
CA PRO A 220 28.80 -38.04 20.66
C PRO A 220 28.08 -39.38 20.43
N PRO A 221 27.23 -39.51 19.39
CA PRO A 221 26.79 -40.80 18.90
C PRO A 221 27.97 -41.68 18.49
N SER A 222 27.84 -43.01 18.70
CA SER A 222 28.91 -43.99 18.46
C SER A 222 29.36 -44.07 16.99
N ASN A 223 28.46 -43.71 16.07
CA ASN A 223 28.66 -43.69 14.62
C ASN A 223 29.04 -42.30 14.07
N MET A 224 29.46 -41.33 14.90
CA MET A 224 29.76 -39.94 14.50
C MET A 224 30.64 -39.81 13.24
N PHE A 225 31.71 -40.60 13.11
CA PHE A 225 32.57 -40.55 11.92
C PHE A 225 31.81 -40.89 10.63
N GLN A 226 30.89 -41.87 10.68
CA GLN A 226 30.08 -42.23 9.53
C GLN A 226 29.02 -41.17 9.24
N ILE A 227 28.47 -40.51 10.26
CA ILE A 227 27.56 -39.37 10.08
C ILE A 227 28.27 -38.26 9.32
N ILE A 228 29.46 -37.86 9.76
CA ILE A 228 30.27 -36.81 9.10
C ILE A 228 30.59 -37.20 7.64
N LYS A 229 31.04 -38.44 7.42
CA LYS A 229 31.40 -38.93 6.09
C LYS A 229 30.20 -38.94 5.14
N LYS A 230 29.08 -39.54 5.55
CA LYS A 230 27.84 -39.58 4.76
C LYS A 230 27.28 -38.19 4.49
N ALA A 231 27.35 -37.28 5.46
CA ALA A 231 26.88 -35.91 5.30
C ALA A 231 27.71 -35.15 4.24
N LEU A 232 29.04 -35.29 4.27
CA LEU A 232 29.92 -34.71 3.24
C LEU A 232 29.67 -35.31 1.85
N GLU A 233 29.49 -36.63 1.76
CA GLU A 233 29.15 -37.33 0.51
C GLU A 233 27.79 -36.88 -0.05
N ALA A 234 26.83 -36.55 0.82
CA ALA A 234 25.52 -36.01 0.46
C ALA A 234 25.54 -34.49 0.16
N GLY A 235 26.72 -33.85 0.19
CA GLY A 235 26.86 -32.42 -0.08
C GLY A 235 26.37 -31.50 1.04
N ALA A 236 26.17 -32.02 2.26
CA ALA A 236 25.83 -31.20 3.43
C ALA A 236 26.98 -30.26 3.79
N LEU A 237 26.63 -29.12 4.41
CA LEU A 237 27.62 -28.16 4.89
C LEU A 237 27.97 -28.49 6.34
N LEU A 238 29.26 -28.71 6.62
CA LEU A 238 29.72 -29.06 7.97
C LEU A 238 30.67 -27.99 8.53
N GLY A 239 30.50 -27.73 9.81
CA GLY A 239 31.36 -26.87 10.62
C GLY A 239 31.71 -27.53 11.95
N CYS A 240 32.74 -27.01 12.60
CA CYS A 240 33.10 -27.43 13.95
C CYS A 240 33.68 -26.26 14.74
N SER A 241 33.60 -26.34 16.06
CA SER A 241 34.07 -25.28 16.96
C SER A 241 34.60 -25.82 18.28
N ILE A 242 35.42 -25.01 18.94
CA ILE A 242 36.00 -25.30 20.26
C ILE A 242 35.40 -24.30 21.25
N ASP A 243 34.71 -24.80 22.27
CA ASP A 243 34.07 -23.96 23.27
C ASP A 243 35.11 -23.20 24.12
N ILE A 244 34.73 -22.00 24.54
CA ILE A 244 35.52 -21.18 25.47
C ILE A 244 35.07 -21.38 26.90
N THR A 245 36.03 -21.38 27.82
CA THR A 245 35.76 -21.43 29.27
C THR A 245 35.52 -20.05 29.88
N SER A 246 35.96 -18.99 29.20
CA SER A 246 35.74 -17.60 29.61
C SER A 246 35.75 -16.68 28.38
N ALA A 247 35.11 -15.52 28.47
CA ALA A 247 35.10 -14.54 27.38
C ALA A 247 36.51 -14.05 26.98
N ALA A 248 37.49 -14.13 27.89
CA ALA A 248 38.88 -13.79 27.60
C ALA A 248 39.59 -14.85 26.73
N ASP A 249 39.03 -16.05 26.61
CA ASP A 249 39.56 -17.13 25.78
C ASP A 249 39.04 -17.07 24.33
N SER A 250 38.20 -16.09 23.99
CA SER A 250 37.70 -15.89 22.63
C SER A 250 38.85 -15.61 21.67
N GLU A 251 38.91 -16.35 20.58
CA GLU A 251 40.00 -16.33 19.58
C GLU A 251 41.40 -16.65 20.16
N ALA A 252 41.48 -17.31 21.32
CA ALA A 252 42.76 -17.68 21.91
C ALA A 252 43.41 -18.88 21.19
N VAL A 253 44.66 -18.72 20.76
CA VAL A 253 45.45 -19.76 20.09
C VAL A 253 46.06 -20.72 21.12
N THR A 254 45.80 -22.01 20.97
CA THR A 254 46.35 -23.09 21.80
C THR A 254 47.82 -23.38 21.45
N ARG A 255 48.50 -24.19 22.28
CA ARG A 255 49.90 -24.61 22.01
C ARG A 255 50.07 -25.41 20.71
N GLN A 256 49.01 -26.07 20.24
CA GLN A 256 48.99 -26.82 18.98
C GLN A 256 48.36 -26.01 17.83
N LYS A 257 48.31 -24.69 17.99
CA LYS A 257 47.80 -23.71 17.02
C LYS A 257 46.31 -23.82 16.63
N LEU A 258 45.50 -24.57 17.37
CA LEU A 258 44.03 -24.47 17.29
C LEU A 258 43.52 -23.21 17.99
N VAL A 259 42.47 -22.58 17.47
CA VAL A 259 41.88 -21.33 17.98
C VAL A 259 40.57 -21.66 18.70
N LYS A 260 40.39 -21.15 19.92
CA LYS A 260 39.15 -21.34 20.70
C LYS A 260 38.11 -20.26 20.40
N GLY A 261 36.83 -20.58 20.57
CA GLY A 261 35.73 -19.64 20.32
C GLY A 261 35.65 -19.20 18.86
N HIS A 262 36.08 -20.08 17.96
CA HIS A 262 36.27 -19.82 16.54
C HIS A 262 35.62 -20.94 15.73
N ALA A 263 35.02 -20.57 14.60
CA ALA A 263 34.39 -21.51 13.68
C ALA A 263 35.40 -22.06 12.67
N TYR A 264 35.36 -23.36 12.46
CA TYR A 264 36.14 -24.08 11.45
C TYR A 264 35.20 -24.77 10.47
N SER A 265 35.62 -24.93 9.23
CA SER A 265 34.92 -25.75 8.23
C SER A 265 35.42 -27.18 8.29
N LEU A 266 34.52 -28.16 8.26
CA LEU A 266 34.90 -29.56 8.13
C LEU A 266 34.75 -29.95 6.65
N THR A 267 35.88 -30.17 5.97
CA THR A 267 35.94 -30.23 4.50
C THR A 267 36.24 -31.63 3.95
N GLY A 268 36.41 -32.63 4.80
CA GLY A 268 36.71 -34.00 4.38
C GLY A 268 36.70 -35.00 5.52
N ALA A 269 36.37 -36.25 5.21
CA ALA A 269 36.48 -37.40 6.12
C ALA A 269 36.87 -38.65 5.33
N VAL A 270 38.04 -39.22 5.63
CA VAL A 270 38.59 -40.35 4.87
C VAL A 270 39.18 -41.42 5.80
N GLU A 271 39.24 -42.64 5.30
CA GLU A 271 39.96 -43.74 5.94
C GLU A 271 41.20 -44.07 5.11
N VAL A 272 42.37 -44.01 5.73
CA VAL A 272 43.65 -44.31 5.09
C VAL A 272 44.29 -45.53 5.70
N SER A 273 45.00 -46.32 4.87
CA SER A 273 45.80 -47.42 5.38
C SER A 273 47.17 -46.89 5.82
N TYR A 274 47.38 -46.80 7.13
CA TYR A 274 48.62 -46.36 7.75
C TYR A 274 49.26 -47.52 8.51
N ARG A 275 50.46 -47.93 8.09
CA ARG A 275 51.22 -49.06 8.69
C ARG A 275 50.38 -50.34 8.87
N GLY A 276 49.53 -50.65 7.89
CA GLY A 276 48.65 -51.84 7.90
C GLY A 276 47.43 -51.75 8.80
N ARG A 277 47.12 -50.56 9.35
CA ARG A 277 45.90 -50.26 10.10
C ARG A 277 45.06 -49.25 9.34
N GLN A 278 43.74 -49.32 9.49
CA GLN A 278 42.84 -48.28 8.99
C GLN A 278 42.80 -47.14 10.00
N GLU A 279 43.22 -45.95 9.58
CA GLU A 279 43.20 -44.72 10.37
C GLU A 279 42.12 -43.79 9.82
N LYS A 280 41.30 -43.25 10.72
CA LYS A 280 40.21 -42.31 10.39
C LYS A 280 40.73 -40.89 10.48
N LEU A 281 40.70 -40.15 9.39
CA LEU A 281 41.17 -38.76 9.32
C LEU A 281 40.01 -37.83 8.96
N VAL A 282 40.03 -36.64 9.54
CA VAL A 282 39.14 -35.52 9.18
C VAL A 282 39.97 -34.35 8.70
N ARG A 283 39.47 -33.65 7.68
CA ARG A 283 40.07 -32.44 7.13
C ARG A 283 39.29 -31.23 7.61
N ILE A 284 40.02 -30.26 8.14
CA ILE A 284 39.46 -29.08 8.79
C ILE A 284 40.14 -27.86 8.19
N ARG A 285 39.38 -26.80 7.96
CA ARG A 285 39.88 -25.53 7.46
C ARG A 285 39.62 -24.40 8.44
N ASN A 286 40.68 -23.65 8.74
CA ASN A 286 40.62 -22.38 9.44
C ASN A 286 40.24 -21.25 8.45
N PRO A 287 39.13 -20.52 8.64
CA PRO A 287 38.74 -19.41 7.76
C PRO A 287 39.71 -18.21 7.78
N TRP A 288 40.70 -18.18 8.67
CA TRP A 288 41.81 -17.22 8.59
C TRP A 288 42.72 -17.46 7.37
N GLY A 289 42.68 -18.65 6.77
CA GLY A 289 43.56 -19.04 5.66
C GLY A 289 45.02 -19.27 6.08
N GLN A 290 45.28 -19.38 7.39
CA GLN A 290 46.59 -19.56 8.00
C GLN A 290 46.41 -20.09 9.43
N VAL A 291 47.52 -20.43 10.11
CA VAL A 291 47.54 -20.92 11.50
C VAL A 291 46.89 -22.30 11.59
N GLU A 292 47.71 -23.31 11.29
CA GLU A 292 47.30 -24.71 11.18
C GLU A 292 47.76 -25.59 12.34
N TRP A 293 47.08 -26.73 12.49
CA TRP A 293 47.42 -27.79 13.42
C TRP A 293 48.86 -28.25 13.29
N THR A 294 49.57 -28.36 14.42
CA THR A 294 50.98 -28.79 14.44
C THR A 294 51.21 -30.20 15.00
N GLY A 295 50.14 -30.98 15.20
CA GLY A 295 50.23 -32.34 15.71
C GLY A 295 50.39 -33.38 14.60
N ALA A 296 50.13 -34.64 14.94
CA ALA A 296 50.14 -35.73 13.96
C ALA A 296 49.15 -35.45 12.82
N TRP A 297 49.55 -35.79 11.59
CA TRP A 297 48.81 -35.56 10.34
C TRP A 297 48.72 -34.10 9.86
N SER A 298 49.43 -33.18 10.53
CA SER A 298 49.71 -31.86 9.96
C SER A 298 50.42 -31.95 8.60
N ASP A 299 50.42 -30.85 7.85
CA ASP A 299 50.92 -30.80 6.48
C ASP A 299 52.36 -31.29 6.30
N GLY A 300 53.24 -30.93 7.25
CA GLY A 300 54.63 -31.40 7.32
C GLY A 300 54.87 -32.67 8.15
N SER A 301 53.82 -33.37 8.58
CA SER A 301 53.93 -34.51 9.50
C SER A 301 54.60 -35.72 8.86
N SER A 302 55.47 -36.40 9.62
CA SER A 302 56.19 -37.60 9.14
C SER A 302 55.29 -38.80 8.84
N GLU A 303 54.09 -38.82 9.40
CA GLU A 303 53.08 -39.88 9.32
C GLU A 303 52.61 -40.11 7.89
N TRP A 304 52.58 -39.06 7.06
CA TRP A 304 52.24 -39.15 5.64
C TRP A 304 53.18 -40.05 4.84
N ASN A 305 54.43 -40.23 5.28
CA ASN A 305 55.41 -41.08 4.58
C ASN A 305 55.05 -42.57 4.62
N ASP A 306 54.22 -43.01 5.58
CA ASP A 306 53.86 -44.42 5.76
C ASP A 306 52.39 -44.72 5.33
N VAL A 307 51.72 -43.79 4.64
CA VAL A 307 50.39 -44.00 4.06
C VAL A 307 50.52 -44.83 2.78
N GLN A 308 49.68 -45.86 2.65
CA GLN A 308 49.65 -46.73 1.49
C GLN A 308 48.56 -46.27 0.51
N GLY A 309 48.90 -46.09 -0.77
CA GLY A 309 47.95 -45.67 -1.81
C GLY A 309 47.95 -44.16 -2.06
N ASP A 310 46.79 -43.61 -2.42
CA ASP A 310 46.63 -42.18 -2.68
C ASP A 310 46.73 -41.38 -1.38
N CYS A 311 47.71 -40.46 -1.33
CA CYS A 311 47.92 -39.58 -0.20
C CYS A 311 47.09 -38.30 -0.36
N PRO A 312 46.13 -37.99 0.53
CA PRO A 312 45.25 -36.83 0.41
C PRO A 312 45.89 -35.50 0.87
N ASN A 313 47.19 -35.48 1.18
CA ASN A 313 47.91 -34.30 1.70
C ASN A 313 48.45 -33.41 0.57
N ALA A 314 48.27 -32.10 0.68
CA ALA A 314 48.77 -31.11 -0.28
C ALA A 314 50.00 -30.33 0.20
N ASN A 315 50.34 -30.37 1.51
CA ASN A 315 51.43 -29.63 2.16
C ASN A 315 51.51 -28.15 1.73
N ALA A 316 50.53 -27.35 2.16
CA ALA A 316 50.39 -25.94 1.84
C ALA A 316 49.90 -25.17 3.08
N GLU A 317 50.43 -23.97 3.36
CA GLU A 317 49.88 -23.13 4.44
C GLU A 317 48.71 -22.31 3.88
N ASP A 318 47.52 -22.90 3.87
CA ASP A 318 46.26 -22.34 3.36
C ASP A 318 45.11 -22.37 4.40
N GLY A 319 45.45 -22.75 5.63
CA GLY A 319 44.55 -22.92 6.77
C GLY A 319 43.86 -24.29 6.80
N GLU A 320 44.02 -25.14 5.79
CA GLU A 320 43.48 -26.49 5.73
C GLU A 320 44.49 -27.53 6.24
N PHE A 321 44.04 -28.43 7.11
CA PHE A 321 44.89 -29.47 7.67
C PHE A 321 44.10 -30.74 7.93
N TRP A 322 44.80 -31.88 7.99
CA TRP A 322 44.25 -33.13 8.46
C TRP A 322 44.59 -33.37 9.93
N MET A 323 43.68 -34.06 10.62
CA MET A 323 43.95 -34.63 11.94
C MET A 323 43.25 -35.98 12.09
N SER A 324 43.72 -36.81 13.04
CA SER A 324 43.01 -38.05 13.35
C SER A 324 41.66 -37.75 13.97
N PHE A 325 40.65 -38.56 13.64
CA PHE A 325 39.31 -38.41 14.23
C PHE A 325 39.34 -38.50 15.76
N LYS A 326 40.27 -39.28 16.31
CA LYS A 326 40.47 -39.38 17.77
C LYS A 326 40.94 -38.06 18.39
N GLU A 327 41.89 -37.36 17.76
CA GLU A 327 42.34 -36.06 18.25
C GLU A 327 41.27 -34.99 18.03
N PHE A 328 40.53 -35.07 16.92
CA PHE A 328 39.37 -34.22 16.67
C PHE A 328 38.35 -34.26 17.82
N MET A 329 37.91 -35.46 18.20
CA MET A 329 36.98 -35.70 19.32
C MET A 329 37.51 -35.22 20.68
N ARG A 330 38.83 -35.07 20.83
CA ARG A 330 39.47 -34.63 22.07
C ARG A 330 39.56 -33.10 22.16
N HIS A 331 39.74 -32.44 21.02
CA HIS A 331 40.02 -31.01 20.95
C HIS A 331 38.79 -30.15 20.65
N TYR A 332 37.89 -30.65 19.81
CA TYR A 332 36.69 -29.94 19.40
C TYR A 332 35.53 -30.24 20.35
N SER A 333 34.64 -29.26 20.48
CA SER A 333 33.48 -29.34 21.38
C SER A 333 32.20 -29.65 20.61
N ARG A 334 32.06 -29.14 19.38
CA ARG A 334 30.82 -29.24 18.61
C ARG A 334 31.08 -29.53 17.13
N VAL A 335 30.15 -30.26 16.54
CA VAL A 335 30.00 -30.43 15.07
C VAL A 335 28.65 -29.90 14.67
N GLU A 336 28.63 -29.07 13.65
CA GLU A 336 27.45 -28.41 13.11
C GLU A 336 27.23 -28.98 11.70
N VAL A 337 26.08 -29.61 11.46
CA VAL A 337 25.75 -30.26 10.18
C VAL A 337 24.50 -29.63 9.61
N CYS A 338 24.60 -29.03 8.43
CA CYS A 338 23.43 -28.50 7.73
C CYS A 338 23.05 -29.40 6.55
N THR A 339 21.94 -30.11 6.73
CA THR A 339 21.40 -30.99 5.69
C THR A 339 20.57 -30.17 4.71
N LEU A 340 20.79 -30.39 3.42
CA LEU A 340 20.10 -29.69 2.36
C LEU A 340 18.63 -30.12 2.26
N THR A 341 17.75 -29.17 1.96
CA THR A 341 16.35 -29.46 1.63
C THR A 341 16.21 -30.15 0.27
N PRO A 342 15.11 -30.88 0.01
CA PRO A 342 14.83 -31.47 -1.31
C PRO A 342 14.92 -30.46 -2.45
N ASP A 343 14.54 -29.19 -2.22
CA ASP A 343 14.62 -28.10 -3.19
C ASP A 343 16.05 -27.72 -3.64
N THR A 344 17.06 -28.33 -3.00
CA THR A 344 18.48 -28.01 -3.17
C THR A 344 19.27 -29.19 -3.73
N ILE A 345 18.75 -30.43 -3.63
CA ILE A 345 19.39 -31.64 -4.18
C ILE A 345 18.65 -32.01 -5.47
N LEU A 346 19.33 -31.91 -6.63
CA LEU A 346 18.78 -32.29 -7.95
C LEU A 346 18.93 -33.79 -8.27
N ASP A 347 19.63 -34.53 -7.42
CA ASP A 347 19.86 -35.96 -7.58
C ASP A 347 18.80 -36.81 -6.84
N ASP A 348 17.98 -37.51 -7.61
CA ASP A 348 16.94 -38.43 -7.14
C ASP A 348 17.50 -39.64 -6.35
N SER A 349 18.83 -39.83 -6.31
CA SER A 349 19.48 -40.93 -5.59
C SER A 349 19.53 -40.74 -4.06
N VAL A 350 19.21 -39.54 -3.55
CA VAL A 350 19.23 -39.19 -2.12
C VAL A 350 17.82 -39.21 -1.54
N LYS A 351 17.61 -39.90 -0.41
CA LYS A 351 16.32 -39.88 0.32
C LYS A 351 15.94 -38.44 0.70
N HIS A 352 14.74 -38.00 0.33
CA HIS A 352 14.25 -36.65 0.60
C HIS A 352 13.51 -36.56 1.94
N TRP A 353 13.78 -35.50 2.70
CA TRP A 353 12.99 -35.14 3.88
C TRP A 353 11.63 -34.58 3.48
N SER A 354 10.56 -34.96 4.17
CA SER A 354 9.29 -34.24 4.17
C SER A 354 9.45 -32.97 4.99
N VAL A 355 9.17 -31.80 4.40
CA VAL A 355 9.40 -30.49 5.05
C VAL A 355 8.09 -29.71 5.20
N GLY A 356 7.75 -29.34 6.43
CA GLY A 356 6.69 -28.39 6.77
C GLY A 356 7.26 -27.08 7.34
N LYS A 357 6.72 -25.92 6.94
CA LYS A 357 7.15 -24.60 7.42
C LYS A 357 5.95 -23.78 7.85
N PHE A 358 6.00 -23.20 9.05
CA PHE A 358 4.88 -22.47 9.66
C PHE A 358 5.34 -21.20 10.34
N ASP A 359 4.81 -20.07 9.90
CA ASP A 359 5.10 -18.78 10.49
C ASP A 359 4.19 -18.46 11.67
N GLY A 360 4.77 -17.87 12.72
CA GLY A 360 4.05 -17.44 13.90
C GLY A 360 4.62 -16.16 14.50
N THR A 361 3.87 -15.58 15.42
CA THR A 361 4.22 -14.33 16.09
C THR A 361 3.93 -14.41 17.58
N TRP A 362 4.87 -13.94 18.38
CA TRP A 362 4.66 -13.60 19.78
C TRP A 362 4.38 -12.10 19.86
N ARG A 363 3.23 -11.76 20.46
CA ARG A 363 2.80 -10.39 20.71
C ARG A 363 2.42 -10.21 22.16
N ARG A 364 2.93 -9.16 22.79
CA ARG A 364 2.65 -8.79 24.17
C ARG A 364 1.13 -8.64 24.37
N GLY A 365 0.66 -9.15 25.50
CA GLY A 365 -0.78 -9.17 25.83
C GLY A 365 -1.61 -10.16 25.02
N SER A 366 -1.04 -10.95 24.12
CA SER A 366 -1.81 -11.94 23.36
C SER A 366 -1.04 -13.25 23.27
N THR A 367 -0.18 -13.42 22.27
CA THR A 367 0.48 -14.69 22.02
C THR A 367 1.87 -14.83 22.65
N ALA A 368 2.41 -13.79 23.28
CA ALA A 368 3.70 -13.84 23.98
C ALA A 368 3.54 -14.46 25.39
N GLY A 369 3.24 -15.75 25.44
CA GLY A 369 2.88 -16.46 26.68
C GLY A 369 4.06 -16.83 27.58
N GLY A 370 5.29 -16.79 27.06
CA GLY A 370 6.49 -17.29 27.74
C GLY A 370 6.50 -18.81 27.86
N CYS A 371 7.52 -19.40 28.49
CA CYS A 371 7.64 -20.86 28.60
C CYS A 371 6.74 -21.46 29.69
N ARG A 372 6.77 -22.79 29.84
CA ARG A 372 5.92 -23.55 30.79
C ARG A 372 6.03 -23.11 32.25
N ASN A 373 7.10 -22.40 32.61
CA ASN A 373 7.29 -21.77 33.92
C ASN A 373 6.29 -20.63 34.20
N ASN A 374 5.60 -20.14 33.17
CA ASN A 374 4.55 -19.12 33.22
C ASN A 374 3.18 -19.76 32.93
N PRO A 375 2.63 -20.61 33.82
CA PRO A 375 1.42 -21.40 33.53
C PRO A 375 0.16 -20.57 33.29
N TYR A 376 0.14 -19.30 33.74
CA TYR A 376 -1.00 -18.41 33.52
C TYR A 376 -1.13 -17.96 32.06
N THR A 377 -0.01 -17.84 31.34
CA THR A 377 0.06 -17.29 29.98
C THR A 377 0.61 -18.27 28.94
N PHE A 378 1.31 -19.34 29.35
CA PHE A 378 1.94 -20.32 28.45
C PHE A 378 0.99 -20.86 27.38
N TRP A 379 -0.25 -21.15 27.76
CA TRP A 379 -1.27 -21.69 26.87
C TRP A 379 -1.68 -20.72 25.76
N MET A 380 -1.39 -19.43 25.89
CA MET A 380 -1.70 -18.41 24.88
C MET A 380 -0.70 -18.37 23.72
N ASN A 381 0.46 -19.05 23.85
CA ASN A 381 1.40 -19.16 22.72
C ASN A 381 0.73 -19.88 21.54
N PRO A 382 1.16 -19.63 20.29
CA PRO A 382 0.68 -20.36 19.13
C PRO A 382 0.94 -21.87 19.30
N GLN A 383 0.05 -22.70 18.77
CA GLN A 383 0.10 -24.16 18.92
C GLN A 383 0.04 -24.84 17.55
N PHE A 384 0.75 -25.95 17.37
CA PHE A 384 0.83 -26.69 16.11
C PHE A 384 0.68 -28.18 16.35
N VAL A 385 -0.18 -28.87 15.60
CA VAL A 385 -0.31 -30.33 15.68
C VAL A 385 0.46 -30.97 14.54
N ILE A 386 1.31 -31.93 14.88
CA ILE A 386 2.09 -32.76 13.97
C ILE A 386 1.54 -34.19 14.05
N LYS A 387 1.23 -34.78 12.90
CA LYS A 387 0.81 -36.17 12.76
C LYS A 387 1.93 -36.98 12.10
N LEU A 388 2.35 -38.05 12.78
CA LEU A 388 3.33 -39.02 12.33
C LEU A 388 2.63 -40.36 12.11
N ASP A 389 2.57 -40.82 10.86
CA ASP A 389 1.79 -42.01 10.47
C ASP A 389 2.67 -43.26 10.23
N GLU A 390 3.89 -43.09 9.75
CA GLU A 390 4.78 -44.19 9.32
C GLU A 390 6.13 -44.14 10.04
N GLU A 391 6.59 -45.30 10.52
CA GLU A 391 7.93 -45.48 11.11
C GLU A 391 9.02 -45.47 10.03
N ASP A 392 10.25 -45.18 10.44
CA ASP A 392 11.40 -45.09 9.52
C ASP A 392 11.78 -46.49 8.96
N ASP A 393 12.31 -46.51 7.74
CA ASP A 393 12.65 -47.79 7.04
C ASP A 393 14.05 -48.33 7.38
N ASP A 394 14.86 -47.63 8.18
CA ASP A 394 16.29 -47.97 8.38
C ASP A 394 16.47 -49.08 9.43
N PRO A 395 16.84 -50.32 9.03
CA PRO A 395 17.03 -51.42 9.97
C PRO A 395 18.36 -51.35 10.75
N GLU A 396 19.24 -50.37 10.47
CA GLU A 396 20.57 -50.27 11.11
C GLU A 396 20.59 -49.46 12.42
N ASP A 397 19.55 -48.69 12.76
CA ASP A 397 19.57 -47.81 13.93
C ASP A 397 19.08 -48.47 15.24
N GLY A 398 18.39 -49.61 15.15
CA GLY A 398 17.95 -50.40 16.31
C GLY A 398 16.85 -49.77 17.16
N GLU A 399 16.21 -48.69 16.71
CA GLU A 399 15.14 -47.98 17.42
C GLU A 399 13.87 -47.93 16.56
N GLU A 400 12.73 -48.40 17.06
CA GLU A 400 11.44 -48.29 16.37
C GLU A 400 10.84 -46.87 16.59
N GLY A 401 10.41 -46.19 15.52
CA GLY A 401 9.76 -44.88 15.60
C GLY A 401 9.89 -44.02 14.34
N CYS A 402 9.30 -42.84 14.39
CA CYS A 402 9.33 -41.82 13.36
C CYS A 402 10.40 -40.76 13.67
N SER A 403 11.35 -40.56 12.75
CA SER A 403 12.37 -39.51 12.87
C SER A 403 11.79 -38.14 12.53
N LEU A 404 11.99 -37.19 13.45
CA LEU A 404 11.51 -35.82 13.37
C LEU A 404 12.61 -34.84 13.77
N VAL A 405 12.89 -33.83 12.95
CA VAL A 405 13.71 -32.68 13.35
C VAL A 405 12.83 -31.44 13.38
N LEU A 406 12.75 -30.80 14.55
CA LEU A 406 12.03 -29.53 14.73
C LEU A 406 13.02 -28.40 14.88
N GLY A 407 12.87 -27.38 14.04
CA GLY A 407 13.62 -26.13 14.10
C GLY A 407 12.71 -24.96 14.41
N LEU A 408 13.01 -24.18 15.46
CA LEU A 408 12.34 -22.94 15.82
C LEU A 408 13.29 -21.77 15.59
N ILE A 409 13.04 -20.97 14.54
CA ILE A 409 13.87 -19.83 14.17
C ILE A 409 13.16 -18.51 14.46
N GLN A 410 13.84 -17.57 15.14
CA GLN A 410 13.36 -16.20 15.34
C GLN A 410 13.83 -15.26 14.23
N LYS A 411 12.96 -14.36 13.77
CA LYS A 411 13.20 -13.54 12.57
C LYS A 411 13.77 -12.15 12.90
N ASN A 412 14.63 -11.63 12.01
CA ASN A 412 15.10 -10.23 11.92
C ASN A 412 15.80 -9.62 13.15
N ARG A 413 16.25 -10.43 14.12
CA ARG A 413 16.84 -9.90 15.37
C ARG A 413 18.19 -9.21 15.20
N ARG A 414 19.02 -9.62 14.22
CA ARG A 414 20.33 -8.98 13.96
C ARG A 414 20.19 -7.49 13.61
N ASN A 415 19.17 -7.13 12.84
CA ASN A 415 18.88 -5.72 12.51
C ASN A 415 18.47 -4.90 13.75
N MET A 416 17.87 -5.54 14.75
CA MET A 416 17.43 -4.90 15.99
C MET A 416 18.59 -4.57 16.96
N ARG A 417 19.81 -5.06 16.71
CA ARG A 417 21.00 -4.72 17.53
C ARG A 417 21.33 -3.24 17.53
N LYS A 418 21.02 -2.54 16.43
CA LYS A 418 21.18 -1.08 16.30
C LYS A 418 20.35 -0.30 17.33
N VAL A 419 19.23 -0.87 17.79
CA VAL A 419 18.34 -0.30 18.82
C VAL A 419 18.51 -1.00 20.18
N GLY A 420 19.60 -1.75 20.36
CA GLY A 420 19.96 -2.39 21.62
C GLY A 420 19.22 -3.68 21.95
N GLN A 421 18.50 -4.28 20.99
CA GLN A 421 17.87 -5.60 21.19
C GLN A 421 18.70 -6.71 20.58
N ASP A 422 18.76 -7.87 21.24
CA ASP A 422 19.47 -9.06 20.75
C ASP A 422 18.52 -10.27 20.59
N MET A 423 19.05 -11.44 20.26
CA MET A 423 18.28 -12.69 20.22
C MET A 423 17.51 -12.95 21.53
N HIS A 424 16.24 -13.32 21.41
CA HIS A 424 15.47 -13.80 22.56
C HIS A 424 15.91 -15.21 22.93
N THR A 425 15.79 -15.57 24.20
CA THR A 425 15.91 -16.96 24.62
C THR A 425 14.65 -17.72 24.19
N ILE A 426 14.76 -18.63 23.23
CA ILE A 426 13.63 -19.36 22.63
C ILE A 426 13.74 -20.87 22.86
N GLY A 427 12.61 -21.56 22.74
CA GLY A 427 12.51 -23.01 22.84
C GLY A 427 11.07 -23.48 22.59
N PHE A 428 10.86 -24.80 22.61
CA PHE A 428 9.55 -25.39 22.37
C PHE A 428 9.31 -26.62 23.24
N ALA A 429 8.03 -26.91 23.49
CA ALA A 429 7.59 -28.11 24.19
C ALA A 429 6.66 -28.94 23.29
N ILE A 430 6.75 -30.27 23.42
CA ILE A 430 5.97 -31.25 22.65
C ILE A 430 5.11 -32.05 23.62
N TYR A 431 3.82 -32.19 23.32
CA TYR A 431 2.86 -32.96 24.09
C TYR A 431 2.22 -34.01 23.19
N GLU A 432 1.95 -35.19 23.72
CA GLU A 432 1.06 -36.14 23.05
C GLU A 432 -0.35 -35.55 22.98
N PHE A 433 -1.00 -35.67 21.83
CA PHE A 433 -2.26 -35.02 21.54
C PHE A 433 -3.30 -36.03 21.06
N HIS A 434 -4.44 -36.06 21.76
CA HIS A 434 -5.62 -36.85 21.39
C HIS A 434 -6.85 -35.95 21.48
N GLY A 435 -7.21 -35.27 20.40
CA GLY A 435 -8.27 -34.25 20.46
C GLY A 435 -8.69 -33.64 19.12
N GLN A 436 -9.55 -32.62 19.20
CA GLN A 436 -9.98 -31.83 18.04
C GLN A 436 -8.89 -30.82 17.65
N ARG A 437 -8.46 -30.87 16.39
CA ARG A 437 -7.38 -30.07 15.83
C ARG A 437 -7.74 -28.58 15.62
N GLU A 438 -9.03 -28.25 15.58
CA GLU A 438 -9.56 -26.90 15.35
C GLU A 438 -9.97 -26.23 16.67
N VAL A 439 -9.19 -26.43 17.73
CA VAL A 439 -9.46 -25.83 19.04
C VAL A 439 -8.15 -25.39 19.68
N HIS A 440 -8.07 -24.12 20.05
CA HIS A 440 -6.93 -23.63 20.82
C HIS A 440 -7.00 -24.18 22.25
N LEU A 441 -5.99 -24.97 22.66
CA LEU A 441 -6.02 -25.63 23.97
C LEU A 441 -5.83 -24.62 25.11
N ASP A 442 -6.63 -24.78 26.15
CA ASP A 442 -6.68 -23.87 27.28
C ASP A 442 -5.61 -24.18 28.35
N LYS A 443 -5.58 -23.34 29.38
CA LYS A 443 -4.72 -23.50 30.55
C LYS A 443 -4.83 -24.88 31.21
N ASN A 444 -6.02 -25.46 31.26
CA ASN A 444 -6.28 -26.70 32.00
C ASN A 444 -5.62 -27.91 31.33
N PHE A 445 -5.55 -27.92 30.00
CA PHE A 445 -4.81 -28.95 29.25
C PHE A 445 -3.35 -29.04 29.71
N PHE A 446 -2.61 -27.92 29.70
CA PHE A 446 -1.18 -27.90 30.05
C PHE A 446 -0.89 -28.10 31.54
N LEU A 447 -1.88 -27.91 32.41
CA LEU A 447 -1.79 -28.26 33.83
C LEU A 447 -2.00 -29.74 34.09
N SER A 448 -2.75 -30.44 33.24
CA SER A 448 -3.09 -31.86 33.38
C SER A 448 -2.20 -32.80 32.57
N HIS A 449 -1.53 -32.31 31.53
CA HIS A 449 -0.70 -33.10 30.63
C HIS A 449 0.80 -32.81 30.84
N ALA A 450 1.60 -33.88 30.90
CA ALA A 450 3.05 -33.78 30.92
C ALA A 450 3.61 -33.62 29.50
N GLN A 451 4.74 -32.92 29.38
CA GLN A 451 5.46 -32.82 28.10
C GLN A 451 6.07 -34.18 27.74
N THR A 452 5.86 -34.62 26.51
CA THR A 452 6.44 -35.86 25.95
C THR A 452 7.91 -35.63 25.56
N ALA A 453 8.19 -34.48 24.97
CA ALA A 453 9.52 -34.05 24.57
C ALA A 453 9.62 -32.51 24.60
N ARG A 454 10.82 -31.97 24.45
CA ARG A 454 11.08 -30.52 24.41
C ARG A 454 12.42 -30.25 23.76
N SER A 455 12.66 -29.01 23.36
CA SER A 455 14.02 -28.54 23.07
C SER A 455 14.90 -28.76 24.31
N GLU A 456 16.13 -29.24 24.12
CA GLU A 456 17.03 -29.62 25.23
C GLU A 456 17.23 -28.47 26.23
N THR A 457 17.45 -27.26 25.70
CA THR A 457 17.57 -26.03 26.48
C THR A 457 16.88 -24.87 25.76
N PHE A 458 16.43 -23.90 26.56
CA PHE A 458 16.02 -22.59 26.05
C PHE A 458 17.29 -21.75 25.88
N VAL A 459 17.59 -21.31 24.66
CA VAL A 459 18.86 -20.65 24.34
C VAL A 459 18.61 -19.41 23.47
N ASN A 460 19.48 -18.41 23.62
CA ASN A 460 19.46 -17.16 22.88
C ASN A 460 20.18 -17.27 21.52
N LEU A 461 19.88 -18.32 20.77
CA LEU A 461 20.33 -18.50 19.39
C LEU A 461 19.26 -18.05 18.39
N ARG A 462 19.67 -17.80 17.14
CA ARG A 462 18.74 -17.50 16.06
C ARG A 462 17.75 -18.64 15.82
N GLU A 463 18.23 -19.87 15.87
CA GLU A 463 17.41 -21.06 15.75
C GLU A 463 17.76 -22.08 16.83
N VAL A 464 16.74 -22.77 17.32
CA VAL A 464 16.85 -23.95 18.18
C VAL A 464 16.28 -25.14 17.42
N SER A 465 17.15 -26.07 17.06
CA SER A 465 16.79 -27.32 16.40
C SER A 465 17.05 -28.53 17.30
N THR A 466 16.19 -29.54 17.22
CA THR A 466 16.37 -30.79 17.96
C THR A 466 15.78 -31.95 17.17
N ARG A 467 16.53 -33.05 17.09
CA ARG A 467 16.09 -34.33 16.52
C ARG A 467 15.39 -35.16 17.59
N PHE A 468 14.26 -35.75 17.21
CA PHE A 468 13.45 -36.63 18.01
C PHE A 468 13.18 -37.92 17.24
N LYS A 469 13.01 -39.01 17.99
CA LYS A 469 12.40 -40.24 17.49
C LYS A 469 11.17 -40.51 18.33
N LEU A 470 10.00 -40.41 17.72
CA LEU A 470 8.70 -40.49 18.40
C LEU A 470 7.88 -41.64 17.82
N PRO A 471 7.09 -42.36 18.63
CA PRO A 471 6.14 -43.33 18.09
C PRO A 471 5.14 -42.69 17.09
N PRO A 472 4.52 -43.47 16.20
CA PRO A 472 3.41 -42.98 15.39
C PRO A 472 2.28 -42.42 16.27
N GLY A 473 1.78 -41.24 15.92
CA GLY A 473 0.80 -40.53 16.73
C GLY A 473 0.64 -39.05 16.37
N GLU A 474 -0.17 -38.35 17.17
CA GLU A 474 -0.37 -36.90 17.06
C GLU A 474 0.30 -36.18 18.23
N TYR A 475 0.99 -35.08 17.90
CA TYR A 475 1.80 -34.33 18.85
C TYR A 475 1.53 -32.84 18.72
N LEU A 476 1.33 -32.16 19.84
CA LEU A 476 1.17 -30.71 19.93
C LEU A 476 2.52 -30.06 20.25
N VAL A 477 2.96 -29.15 19.40
CA VAL A 477 4.17 -28.32 19.57
C VAL A 477 3.77 -26.91 19.97
N VAL A 478 4.37 -26.42 21.06
CA VAL A 478 4.17 -25.06 21.58
C VAL A 478 5.51 -24.30 21.58
N PRO A 479 5.79 -23.47 20.56
CA PRO A 479 6.94 -22.58 20.54
C PRO A 479 6.75 -21.37 21.47
N SER A 480 7.79 -21.01 22.19
CA SER A 480 7.74 -19.87 23.11
C SER A 480 9.11 -19.21 23.29
N THR A 481 9.10 -17.95 23.71
CA THR A 481 10.21 -17.34 24.42
C THR A 481 10.28 -17.87 25.84
N PHE A 482 11.44 -17.77 26.50
CA PHE A 482 11.57 -18.16 27.90
C PHE A 482 10.70 -17.29 28.81
N GLU A 483 10.86 -15.97 28.69
CA GLU A 483 10.05 -14.97 29.40
C GLU A 483 8.76 -14.65 28.64
N ALA A 484 7.70 -14.33 29.36
CA ALA A 484 6.46 -13.86 28.77
C ALA A 484 6.59 -12.41 28.27
N HIS A 485 5.63 -11.95 27.48
CA HIS A 485 5.49 -10.56 27.02
C HIS A 485 6.60 -10.05 26.08
N LEU A 486 7.44 -10.95 25.56
CA LEU A 486 8.44 -10.61 24.55
C LEU A 486 7.85 -10.69 23.14
N ASP A 487 7.91 -9.57 22.42
CA ASP A 487 7.50 -9.50 21.02
C ASP A 487 8.55 -10.15 20.12
N GLY A 488 8.11 -10.97 19.17
CA GLY A 488 8.98 -11.57 18.17
C GLY A 488 8.21 -12.29 17.08
N ASP A 489 8.85 -12.46 15.94
CA ASP A 489 8.35 -13.28 14.84
C ASP A 489 9.19 -14.54 14.75
N PHE A 490 8.58 -15.66 14.40
CA PHE A 490 9.28 -16.94 14.27
C PHE A 490 8.76 -17.77 13.10
N CYS A 491 9.54 -18.79 12.74
CA CYS A 491 9.11 -19.87 11.87
C CYS A 491 9.41 -21.20 12.58
N ILE A 492 8.46 -22.13 12.55
CA ILE A 492 8.72 -23.54 12.85
C ILE A 492 8.96 -24.28 11.55
N ARG A 493 10.00 -25.08 11.54
CA ARG A 493 10.35 -25.99 10.46
C ARG A 493 10.30 -27.42 10.98
N VAL A 494 9.57 -28.27 10.27
CA VAL A 494 9.34 -29.67 10.62
C VAL A 494 9.93 -30.52 9.51
N PHE A 495 10.92 -31.34 9.84
CA PHE A 495 11.54 -32.29 8.92
C PHE A 495 11.25 -33.70 9.40
N SER A 496 10.67 -34.54 8.56
CA SER A 496 10.44 -35.95 8.87
C SER A 496 10.91 -36.85 7.73
N GLU A 497 11.42 -38.04 8.04
CA GLU A 497 11.88 -38.98 7.00
C GLU A 497 10.69 -39.43 6.14
N LYS A 498 9.57 -39.76 6.79
CA LYS A 498 8.30 -40.06 6.15
C LYS A 498 7.44 -38.82 6.01
N GLN A 499 6.41 -38.90 5.17
CA GLN A 499 5.44 -37.81 5.02
C GLN A 499 4.73 -37.55 6.36
N SER A 500 4.75 -36.30 6.81
CA SER A 500 4.04 -35.86 8.01
C SER A 500 3.04 -34.77 7.66
N GLN A 501 1.95 -34.69 8.44
CA GLN A 501 0.99 -33.60 8.34
C GLN A 501 1.17 -32.68 9.53
N THR A 502 1.42 -31.41 9.28
CA THR A 502 1.47 -30.39 10.33
C THR A 502 0.43 -29.32 10.06
N ILE A 503 -0.33 -28.93 11.08
CA ILE A 503 -1.38 -27.91 10.99
C ILE A 503 -1.31 -26.98 12.21
N PRO A 504 -1.62 -25.68 12.05
CA PRO A 504 -1.87 -24.81 13.19
C PRO A 504 -3.07 -25.32 14.01
N CYS A 505 -2.93 -25.36 15.33
CA CYS A 505 -3.99 -25.69 16.27
C CYS A 505 -4.52 -24.38 16.84
N ASP A 506 -5.61 -23.89 16.27
CA ASP A 506 -6.19 -22.59 16.60
C ASP A 506 -7.72 -22.64 16.46
N ASP A 507 -8.39 -21.71 17.11
CA ASP A 507 -9.84 -21.60 17.08
C ASP A 507 -10.35 -21.10 15.71
N PRO A 508 -11.42 -21.68 15.13
CA PRO A 508 -12.01 -21.21 13.89
C PRO A 508 -12.63 -19.82 14.07
N VAL A 509 -12.70 -19.05 12.99
CA VAL A 509 -13.34 -17.72 13.03
C VAL A 509 -14.85 -17.90 12.84
N ASN A 510 -15.62 -17.74 13.92
CA ASN A 510 -17.07 -17.88 13.92
C ASN A 510 -17.75 -16.95 14.94
N ALA A 511 -19.02 -16.62 14.70
CA ALA A 511 -19.86 -15.85 15.62
C ALA A 511 -21.28 -16.41 15.69
N GLU A 512 -21.66 -16.81 16.91
CA GLU A 512 -23.02 -17.18 17.32
C GLU A 512 -23.70 -15.93 17.90
N LEU A 513 -24.41 -15.19 17.04
CA LEU A 513 -25.06 -13.93 17.40
C LEU A 513 -26.51 -14.18 17.82
N ASP A 514 -26.95 -13.55 18.91
CA ASP A 514 -28.37 -13.50 19.26
C ASP A 514 -29.08 -12.44 18.40
N ASP A 515 -30.05 -12.89 17.61
CA ASP A 515 -30.95 -12.06 16.80
C ASP A 515 -32.26 -11.69 17.56
N GLU A 516 -32.23 -11.72 18.89
CA GLU A 516 -33.38 -11.30 19.70
C GLU A 516 -33.55 -9.77 19.67
N GLU A 517 -34.32 -9.30 18.68
CA GLU A 517 -34.80 -7.92 18.59
C GLU A 517 -36.02 -7.71 19.48
N VAL A 518 -36.07 -6.56 20.15
CA VAL A 518 -37.22 -6.15 20.97
C VAL A 518 -38.12 -5.29 20.09
N SER A 519 -39.30 -5.81 19.75
CA SER A 519 -40.30 -5.01 19.04
C SER A 519 -40.81 -3.88 19.92
N ASP A 520 -41.26 -2.79 19.30
CA ASP A 520 -41.87 -1.68 20.02
C ASP A 520 -42.99 -2.14 20.95
N GLU A 521 -43.76 -3.15 20.55
CA GLU A 521 -44.91 -3.70 21.28
C GLU A 521 -44.51 -4.39 22.59
N ASP A 522 -43.37 -5.08 22.57
CA ASP A 522 -42.82 -5.88 23.68
C ASP A 522 -42.11 -5.05 24.75
N VAL A 523 -41.86 -3.77 24.49
CA VAL A 523 -41.22 -2.86 25.44
C VAL A 523 -42.15 -2.57 26.62
N ASP A 524 -41.71 -2.81 27.86
CA ASP A 524 -42.53 -2.56 29.03
C ASP A 524 -42.87 -1.06 29.21
N ALA A 525 -44.01 -0.78 29.86
CA ALA A 525 -44.49 0.58 30.04
C ALA A 525 -43.53 1.48 30.85
N GLY A 526 -42.72 0.89 31.73
CA GLY A 526 -41.68 1.59 32.48
C GLY A 526 -40.52 2.02 31.58
N PHE A 527 -40.03 1.12 30.72
CA PHE A 527 -38.95 1.43 29.76
C PHE A 527 -39.42 2.41 28.69
N ARG A 528 -40.66 2.31 28.19
CA ARG A 528 -41.26 3.34 27.32
C ARG A 528 -41.31 4.71 27.99
N GLY A 529 -41.67 4.74 29.28
CA GLY A 529 -41.69 5.98 30.07
C GLY A 529 -40.29 6.57 30.32
N LEU A 530 -39.26 5.72 30.40
CA LEU A 530 -37.86 6.13 30.49
C LEU A 530 -37.37 6.67 29.13
N PHE A 531 -37.63 5.95 28.04
CA PHE A 531 -37.29 6.37 26.68
C PHE A 531 -37.90 7.73 26.35
N THR A 532 -39.19 7.94 26.61
CA THR A 532 -39.89 9.22 26.36
C THR A 532 -39.29 10.40 27.16
N LYS A 533 -38.62 10.15 28.29
CA LYS A 533 -37.93 11.20 29.07
C LYS A 533 -36.51 11.48 28.58
N LEU A 534 -35.94 10.57 27.81
CA LEU A 534 -34.54 10.59 27.37
C LEU A 534 -34.42 10.95 25.89
N ALA A 535 -35.38 10.53 25.06
CA ALA A 535 -35.56 10.94 23.69
C ALA A 535 -36.10 12.38 23.65
N GLY A 536 -35.62 13.18 22.70
CA GLY A 536 -36.05 14.55 22.52
C GLY A 536 -37.47 14.65 21.93
N ASP A 537 -37.81 15.84 21.41
CA ASP A 537 -39.10 16.09 20.75
C ASP A 537 -39.31 15.22 19.48
N ASP A 538 -38.23 14.65 18.95
CA ASP A 538 -38.20 13.76 17.79
C ASP A 538 -38.43 12.28 18.13
N MET A 539 -38.52 11.92 19.43
CA MET A 539 -38.74 10.54 19.90
C MET A 539 -37.67 9.54 19.41
N GLU A 540 -36.45 10.02 19.17
CA GLU A 540 -35.30 9.22 18.75
C GLU A 540 -34.09 9.56 19.62
N ILE A 541 -33.11 8.65 19.69
CA ILE A 541 -31.87 8.86 20.48
C ILE A 541 -30.66 8.89 19.56
N SER A 542 -30.00 10.04 19.49
CA SER A 542 -28.73 10.20 18.78
C SER A 542 -27.55 9.61 19.55
N ALA A 543 -26.41 9.39 18.87
CA ALA A 543 -25.17 8.92 19.51
C ALA A 543 -24.71 9.84 20.67
N THR A 544 -24.94 11.15 20.57
CA THR A 544 -24.60 12.14 21.62
C THR A 544 -25.49 12.02 22.85
N GLU A 545 -26.78 11.77 22.64
CA GLU A 545 -27.75 11.55 23.73
C GLU A 545 -27.48 10.20 24.39
N LEU A 546 -27.24 9.16 23.59
CA LEU A 546 -26.87 7.82 24.04
C LEU A 546 -25.65 7.88 24.97
N ARG A 547 -24.58 8.58 24.58
CA ARG A 547 -23.39 8.79 25.41
C ARG A 547 -23.74 9.40 26.77
N THR A 548 -24.55 10.44 26.76
CA THR A 548 -24.97 11.14 27.98
C THR A 548 -25.77 10.22 28.91
N ILE A 549 -26.64 9.39 28.34
CA ILE A 549 -27.45 8.42 29.07
C ILE A 549 -26.57 7.34 29.70
N LEU A 550 -25.74 6.68 28.88
CA LEU A 550 -24.90 5.57 29.35
C LEU A 550 -23.89 6.02 30.40
N ASN A 551 -23.25 7.19 30.23
CA ASN A 551 -22.25 7.69 31.19
C ASN A 551 -22.86 8.10 32.52
N LYS A 552 -24.10 8.59 32.55
CA LYS A 552 -24.84 8.82 33.79
C LYS A 552 -25.13 7.53 34.55
N ILE A 553 -25.25 6.40 33.86
CA ILE A 553 -25.54 5.09 34.47
C ILE A 553 -24.24 4.44 34.95
N VAL A 554 -23.24 4.37 34.07
CA VAL A 554 -21.94 3.80 34.37
C VAL A 554 -21.21 4.58 35.45
N GLY A 555 -21.28 5.91 35.46
CA GLY A 555 -20.65 6.74 36.50
C GLY A 555 -21.21 6.54 37.92
N LYS A 556 -22.32 5.82 38.09
CA LYS A 556 -22.86 5.43 39.41
C LYS A 556 -22.34 4.07 39.89
N ARG A 557 -21.59 3.35 39.07
CA ARG A 557 -21.11 2.00 39.32
C ARG A 557 -19.69 2.04 39.88
N THR A 558 -19.45 1.24 40.91
CA THR A 558 -18.11 1.03 41.48
C THR A 558 -17.54 -0.34 41.16
N ASP A 559 -18.35 -1.22 40.55
CA ASP A 559 -17.99 -2.58 40.17
C ASP A 559 -17.26 -2.68 38.83
N ILE A 560 -17.14 -1.57 38.10
CA ILE A 560 -16.39 -1.46 36.84
C ILE A 560 -15.54 -0.18 36.86
N LYS A 561 -14.33 -0.24 36.29
CA LYS A 561 -13.48 0.93 36.06
C LYS A 561 -13.57 1.33 34.60
N THR A 562 -13.97 2.57 34.35
CA THR A 562 -14.07 3.14 33.01
C THR A 562 -14.26 4.65 33.13
N ASP A 563 -13.76 5.40 32.15
CA ASP A 563 -13.96 6.85 32.03
C ASP A 563 -15.33 7.21 31.40
N GLY A 564 -16.16 6.18 31.19
CA GLY A 564 -17.43 6.25 30.49
C GLY A 564 -17.27 5.93 29.00
N PHE A 565 -18.40 5.75 28.33
CA PHE A 565 -18.45 5.51 26.89
C PHE A 565 -17.96 6.72 26.09
N SER A 566 -17.09 6.44 25.13
CA SER A 566 -16.62 7.38 24.13
C SER A 566 -17.69 7.70 23.07
N PRO A 567 -17.63 8.87 22.42
CA PRO A 567 -18.48 9.19 21.27
C PRO A 567 -18.40 8.14 20.15
N GLU A 568 -17.20 7.59 19.93
CA GLU A 568 -16.92 6.58 18.91
C GLU A 568 -17.68 5.28 19.21
N THR A 569 -17.64 4.79 20.46
CA THR A 569 -18.39 3.60 20.86
C THR A 569 -19.89 3.80 20.66
N CYS A 570 -20.43 4.96 21.08
CA CYS A 570 -21.85 5.25 20.89
C CYS A 570 -22.25 5.34 19.42
N ARG A 571 -21.39 5.86 18.53
CA ARG A 571 -21.64 5.85 17.08
C ARG A 571 -21.65 4.42 16.52
N VAL A 572 -20.75 3.55 16.96
CA VAL A 572 -20.73 2.14 16.55
C VAL A 572 -22.01 1.42 17.02
N MET A 573 -22.46 1.67 18.24
CA MET A 573 -23.72 1.13 18.77
C MET A 573 -24.93 1.56 17.93
N VAL A 574 -25.01 2.85 17.59
CA VAL A 574 -26.09 3.37 16.75
C VAL A 574 -26.04 2.74 15.36
N ASN A 575 -24.88 2.75 14.70
CA ASN A 575 -24.72 2.19 13.35
C ASN A 575 -25.04 0.69 13.26
N LEU A 576 -24.88 -0.06 14.35
CA LEU A 576 -25.20 -1.49 14.38
C LEU A 576 -26.71 -1.75 14.36
N LEU A 577 -27.50 -0.85 14.95
CA LEU A 577 -28.92 -1.06 15.25
C LEU A 577 -29.87 -0.12 14.50
N ASP A 578 -29.35 0.96 13.89
CA ASP A 578 -30.13 1.88 13.07
C ASP A 578 -30.52 1.21 11.74
N GLU A 579 -31.73 0.65 11.69
CA GLU A 579 -32.26 0.05 10.46
C GLU A 579 -32.73 1.11 9.46
N SER A 580 -33.06 2.30 9.96
CA SER A 580 -33.62 3.40 9.18
C SER A 580 -32.56 4.19 8.40
N GLY A 581 -31.30 4.11 8.82
CA GLY A 581 -30.15 4.84 8.27
C GLY A 581 -30.16 6.33 8.61
N ASN A 582 -30.96 6.78 9.58
CA ASN A 582 -31.08 8.19 9.95
C ASN A 582 -30.05 8.64 11.00
N GLY A 583 -29.21 7.73 11.50
CA GLY A 583 -28.16 7.96 12.49
C GLY A 583 -28.66 8.08 13.92
N LYS A 584 -29.87 7.57 14.22
CA LYS A 584 -30.49 7.59 15.55
C LYS A 584 -31.19 6.25 15.85
N LEU A 585 -31.61 6.09 17.10
CA LEU A 585 -32.29 4.87 17.58
C LEU A 585 -33.74 5.17 18.00
N GLY A 586 -34.66 4.41 17.44
CA GLY A 586 -36.05 4.30 17.90
C GLY A 586 -36.20 3.50 19.19
N LEU A 587 -37.45 3.33 19.64
CA LEU A 587 -37.77 2.70 20.92
C LEU A 587 -37.32 1.22 20.99
N GLY A 588 -37.71 0.39 20.02
CA GLY A 588 -37.34 -1.02 19.95
C GLY A 588 -35.84 -1.23 19.73
N GLU A 589 -35.21 -0.42 18.88
CA GLU A 589 -33.76 -0.44 18.63
C GLU A 589 -32.98 -0.09 19.92
N PHE A 590 -33.40 0.95 20.65
CA PHE A 590 -32.79 1.32 21.93
C PHE A 590 -33.02 0.26 23.02
N ALA A 591 -34.20 -0.37 23.08
CA ALA A 591 -34.47 -1.47 23.99
C ALA A 591 -33.57 -2.69 23.71
N THR A 592 -33.37 -3.00 22.43
CA THR A 592 -32.46 -4.06 21.97
C THR A 592 -31.00 -3.74 22.35
N LEU A 593 -30.56 -2.50 22.11
CA LEU A 593 -29.23 -2.03 22.53
C LEU A 593 -29.02 -2.20 24.04
N TRP A 594 -30.01 -1.77 24.82
CA TRP A 594 -29.94 -1.82 26.28
C TRP A 594 -29.78 -3.25 26.81
N LYS A 595 -30.57 -4.19 26.27
CA LYS A 595 -30.47 -5.62 26.60
C LYS A 595 -29.10 -6.18 26.24
N LYS A 596 -28.52 -5.82 25.08
CA LYS A 596 -27.16 -6.23 24.68
C LYS A 596 -26.09 -5.68 25.64
N VAL A 597 -26.14 -4.39 25.98
CA VAL A 597 -25.17 -3.78 26.92
C VAL A 597 -25.26 -4.43 28.32
N GLN A 598 -26.47 -4.76 28.79
CA GLN A 598 -26.64 -5.50 30.04
C GLN A 598 -26.05 -6.91 29.99
N LYS A 599 -26.23 -7.64 28.88
CA LYS A 599 -25.61 -8.96 28.65
C LYS A 599 -24.08 -8.85 28.70
N TYR A 600 -23.50 -7.89 27.98
CA TYR A 600 -22.06 -7.67 27.95
C TYR A 600 -21.49 -7.29 29.31
N LEU A 601 -22.21 -6.48 30.10
CA LEU A 601 -21.83 -6.20 31.47
C LEU A 601 -21.82 -7.46 32.35
N SER A 602 -22.81 -8.33 32.22
CA SER A 602 -22.84 -9.60 32.96
C SER A 602 -21.64 -10.47 32.61
N ILE A 603 -21.30 -10.57 31.32
CA ILE A 603 -20.13 -11.31 30.84
C ILE A 603 -18.85 -10.68 31.38
N TYR A 604 -18.73 -9.36 31.32
CA TYR A 604 -17.56 -8.64 31.82
C TYR A 604 -17.28 -8.97 33.29
N LYS A 605 -18.31 -8.84 34.14
CA LYS A 605 -18.21 -9.13 35.56
C LYS A 605 -17.95 -10.59 35.89
N GLN A 606 -18.48 -11.52 35.11
CA GLN A 606 -18.26 -12.95 35.32
C GLN A 606 -16.81 -13.35 35.03
N ASN A 607 -16.14 -12.63 34.14
CA ASN A 607 -14.78 -12.95 33.67
C ASN A 607 -13.70 -12.07 34.32
N ASP A 608 -14.04 -11.00 35.02
CA ASP A 608 -13.15 -10.24 35.92
C ASP A 608 -12.91 -11.06 37.22
N THR A 609 -12.06 -12.07 37.12
CA THR A 609 -11.87 -13.05 38.19
C THR A 609 -11.09 -12.49 39.39
N ASP A 610 -10.28 -11.47 39.14
CA ASP A 610 -9.51 -10.77 40.18
C ASP A 610 -10.26 -9.59 40.81
N ASN A 611 -11.47 -9.27 40.31
CA ASN A 611 -12.30 -8.14 40.74
C ASN A 611 -11.55 -6.80 40.65
N SER A 612 -10.67 -6.67 39.67
CA SER A 612 -9.90 -5.45 39.45
C SER A 612 -10.77 -4.31 38.91
N GLY A 613 -11.96 -4.62 38.39
CA GLY A 613 -12.84 -3.70 37.66
C GLY A 613 -12.38 -3.47 36.23
N THR A 614 -11.33 -4.16 35.79
CA THR A 614 -10.73 -4.15 34.46
C THR A 614 -10.55 -5.59 33.98
N MET A 615 -10.43 -5.83 32.67
CA MET A 615 -10.26 -7.20 32.15
C MET A 615 -8.85 -7.42 31.66
N SER A 616 -8.16 -8.45 32.17
CA SER A 616 -6.87 -8.86 31.63
C SER A 616 -7.00 -9.57 30.28
N THR A 617 -5.91 -9.65 29.53
CA THR A 617 -5.92 -10.28 28.20
C THR A 617 -6.28 -11.78 28.17
N PRO A 618 -5.91 -12.62 29.15
CA PRO A 618 -6.42 -13.99 29.23
C PRO A 618 -7.93 -14.04 29.51
N GLU A 619 -8.42 -13.16 30.39
CA GLU A 619 -9.86 -13.06 30.71
C GLU A 619 -10.67 -12.61 29.49
N MET A 620 -10.14 -11.67 28.71
CA MET A 620 -10.72 -11.22 27.44
C MET A 620 -10.91 -12.37 26.45
N ARG A 621 -9.95 -13.29 26.32
CA ARG A 621 -10.09 -14.45 25.43
C ARG A 621 -11.30 -15.31 25.82
N VAL A 622 -11.47 -15.55 27.11
CA VAL A 622 -12.61 -16.32 27.65
C VAL A 622 -13.92 -15.52 27.52
N ALA A 623 -13.89 -14.21 27.78
CA ALA A 623 -15.05 -13.33 27.69
C ALA A 623 -15.61 -13.23 26.27
N LEU A 624 -14.75 -13.13 25.23
CA LEU A 624 -15.21 -13.13 23.83
C LEU A 624 -15.89 -14.45 23.45
N LYS A 625 -15.36 -15.59 23.94
CA LYS A 625 -15.98 -16.91 23.74
C LYS A 625 -17.35 -17.00 24.42
N ASN A 626 -17.46 -16.52 25.66
CA ASN A 626 -18.72 -16.42 26.39
C ASN A 626 -19.73 -15.46 25.72
N ALA A 627 -19.25 -14.48 24.96
CA ALA A 627 -20.07 -13.59 24.17
C ALA A 627 -20.52 -14.17 22.81
N GLY A 628 -20.10 -15.40 22.47
CA GLY A 628 -20.47 -16.10 21.23
C GLY A 628 -19.45 -15.98 20.09
N PHE A 629 -18.27 -15.40 20.34
CA PHE A 629 -17.22 -15.24 19.32
C PHE A 629 -16.10 -16.27 19.50
N THR A 630 -15.83 -17.03 18.45
CA THR A 630 -14.66 -17.92 18.35
C THR A 630 -13.72 -17.31 17.32
N LEU A 631 -12.47 -17.03 17.69
CA LEU A 631 -11.54 -16.22 16.90
C LEU A 631 -10.14 -16.84 16.92
N ASN A 632 -9.39 -16.72 15.82
CA ASN A 632 -8.01 -17.20 15.78
C ASN A 632 -7.02 -16.24 16.46
N ASN A 633 -5.80 -16.70 16.70
CA ASN A 633 -4.72 -15.92 17.32
C ASN A 633 -4.42 -14.61 16.60
N ALA A 634 -4.50 -14.58 15.26
CA ALA A 634 -4.23 -13.38 14.48
C ALA A 634 -5.24 -12.27 14.78
N ILE A 635 -6.53 -12.60 14.90
CA ILE A 635 -7.56 -11.63 15.27
C ILE A 635 -7.38 -11.19 16.73
N TYR A 636 -7.12 -12.12 17.65
CA TYR A 636 -6.85 -11.77 19.06
C TYR A 636 -5.71 -10.75 19.21
N GLN A 637 -4.60 -10.94 18.49
CA GLN A 637 -3.49 -9.97 18.48
C GLN A 637 -3.95 -8.58 18.05
N MET A 638 -4.78 -8.49 17.01
CA MET A 638 -5.30 -7.22 16.51
C MET A 638 -6.28 -6.55 17.48
N LEU A 639 -7.10 -7.34 18.18
CA LEU A 639 -8.03 -6.81 19.17
C LEU A 639 -7.28 -6.26 20.39
N VAL A 640 -6.30 -6.99 20.92
CA VAL A 640 -5.47 -6.51 22.03
C VAL A 640 -4.70 -5.25 21.64
N ALA A 641 -4.07 -5.24 20.46
CA ALA A 641 -3.33 -4.07 20.00
C ALA A 641 -4.18 -2.81 19.78
N ARG A 642 -5.51 -2.97 19.64
CA ARG A 642 -6.43 -1.85 19.35
C ARG A 642 -7.24 -1.39 20.56
N TYR A 643 -7.65 -2.31 21.42
CA TYR A 643 -8.63 -2.06 22.48
C TYR A 643 -8.07 -2.26 23.88
N SER A 644 -6.83 -2.76 24.02
CA SER A 644 -6.18 -2.84 25.33
C SER A 644 -5.40 -1.56 25.62
N GLU A 645 -5.42 -1.17 26.90
CA GLU A 645 -4.62 -0.10 27.45
C GLU A 645 -3.12 -0.47 27.49
N PRO A 646 -2.21 0.51 27.68
CA PRO A 646 -0.76 0.25 27.72
C PRO A 646 -0.32 -0.77 28.78
N ASP A 647 -1.12 -0.97 29.82
CA ASP A 647 -0.91 -1.97 30.87
C ASP A 647 -1.45 -3.37 30.52
N MET A 648 -1.97 -3.56 29.31
CA MET A 648 -2.57 -4.80 28.79
C MET A 648 -3.87 -5.19 29.48
N THR A 649 -4.60 -4.21 30.02
CA THR A 649 -5.97 -4.39 30.49
C THR A 649 -6.98 -3.80 29.50
N MET A 650 -8.25 -4.17 29.62
CA MET A 650 -9.35 -3.67 28.81
C MET A 650 -10.47 -3.20 29.74
N ASP A 651 -10.82 -1.93 29.64
CA ASP A 651 -11.92 -1.35 30.40
C ASP A 651 -13.29 -1.73 29.79
N PHE A 652 -14.38 -1.30 30.44
CA PHE A 652 -15.72 -1.68 29.99
C PHE A 652 -16.12 -1.00 28.66
N ASP A 653 -15.70 0.24 28.40
CA ASP A 653 -15.99 0.92 27.13
C ASP A 653 -15.35 0.17 25.96
N ASN A 654 -14.03 -0.07 26.03
CA ASN A 654 -13.29 -0.77 25.00
C ASN A 654 -13.80 -2.20 24.76
N PHE A 655 -14.21 -2.91 25.82
CA PHE A 655 -14.81 -4.24 25.70
C PHE A 655 -16.11 -4.22 24.88
N VAL A 656 -17.00 -3.28 25.19
CA VAL A 656 -18.27 -3.15 24.46
C VAL A 656 -18.03 -2.65 23.03
N ALA A 657 -17.15 -1.68 22.83
CA ALA A 657 -16.76 -1.19 21.50
C ALA A 657 -16.23 -2.33 20.62
N CYS A 658 -15.38 -3.18 21.18
CA CYS A 658 -14.82 -4.36 20.53
C CYS A 658 -15.91 -5.34 20.09
N LEU A 659 -16.81 -5.74 21.02
CA LEU A 659 -17.90 -6.68 20.72
C LEU A 659 -18.88 -6.15 19.68
N MET A 660 -19.31 -4.89 19.82
CA MET A 660 -20.25 -4.27 18.87
C MET A 660 -19.64 -4.17 17.47
N ARG A 661 -18.35 -3.82 17.37
CA ARG A 661 -17.67 -3.76 16.07
C ARG A 661 -17.48 -5.14 15.46
N LEU A 662 -17.14 -6.17 16.25
CA LEU A 662 -17.06 -7.55 15.78
C LEU A 662 -18.41 -8.01 15.26
N GLU A 663 -19.49 -7.83 16.03
CA GLU A 663 -20.86 -8.16 15.61
C GLU A 663 -21.21 -7.50 14.28
N MET A 664 -20.97 -6.19 14.16
CA MET A 664 -21.19 -5.44 12.92
C MET A 664 -20.44 -6.06 11.73
N MET A 665 -19.15 -6.37 11.89
CA MET A 665 -18.34 -6.96 10.82
C MET A 665 -18.84 -8.35 10.41
N PHE A 666 -19.24 -9.20 11.36
CA PHE A 666 -19.82 -10.52 11.06
C PHE A 666 -21.18 -10.40 10.35
N ARG A 667 -22.05 -9.48 10.79
CA ARG A 667 -23.34 -9.21 10.13
C ARG A 667 -23.15 -8.74 8.69
N ILE A 668 -22.23 -7.78 8.47
CA ILE A 668 -21.89 -7.30 7.12
C ILE A 668 -21.35 -8.44 6.25
N PHE A 669 -20.40 -9.23 6.75
CA PHE A 669 -19.82 -10.35 6.00
C PHE A 669 -20.89 -11.39 5.62
N LYS A 670 -21.72 -11.84 6.58
CA LYS A 670 -22.82 -12.79 6.33
C LYS A 670 -23.85 -12.24 5.33
N LYS A 671 -24.14 -10.93 5.37
CA LYS A 671 -25.02 -10.26 4.41
C LYS A 671 -24.43 -10.22 3.00
N LEU A 672 -23.10 -10.08 2.88
CA LEU A 672 -22.39 -10.04 1.61
C LEU A 672 -22.05 -11.44 1.04
N ASP A 673 -22.11 -12.49 1.86
CA ASP A 673 -21.88 -13.90 1.47
C ASP A 673 -23.15 -14.75 1.66
N PRO A 674 -24.24 -14.49 0.90
CA PRO A 674 -25.51 -15.22 1.06
C PRO A 674 -25.39 -16.72 0.72
N ASP A 675 -24.42 -17.08 -0.12
CA ASP A 675 -24.17 -18.46 -0.55
C ASP A 675 -23.25 -19.22 0.42
N ASN A 676 -22.77 -18.58 1.48
CA ASN A 676 -21.82 -19.13 2.46
C ASN A 676 -20.57 -19.74 1.78
N SER A 677 -20.05 -19.02 0.79
CA SER A 677 -18.85 -19.41 0.03
C SER A 677 -17.57 -19.31 0.87
N GLY A 678 -17.60 -18.60 2.00
CA GLY A 678 -16.45 -18.30 2.84
C GLY A 678 -15.60 -17.14 2.31
N SER A 679 -16.06 -16.44 1.27
CA SER A 679 -15.38 -15.31 0.66
C SER A 679 -16.37 -14.23 0.25
N VAL A 680 -15.99 -12.96 0.40
CA VAL A 680 -16.79 -11.82 -0.06
C VAL A 680 -16.00 -11.06 -1.11
N GLU A 681 -16.66 -10.71 -2.21
CA GLU A 681 -16.12 -9.75 -3.16
C GLU A 681 -16.46 -8.34 -2.71
N VAL A 682 -15.56 -7.76 -1.94
CA VAL A 682 -15.61 -6.32 -1.64
C VAL A 682 -14.73 -5.62 -2.64
N SER A 683 -15.37 -5.15 -3.69
CA SER A 683 -14.74 -4.34 -4.70
C SER A 683 -14.63 -2.90 -4.14
N LEU A 684 -13.51 -2.21 -4.34
CA LEU A 684 -13.40 -0.74 -4.16
C LEU A 684 -14.32 0.05 -5.13
N GLU A 685 -15.26 -0.66 -5.75
CA GLU A 685 -15.41 -0.78 -7.20
C GLU A 685 -16.90 -0.86 -7.52
N GLN A 686 -17.83 -0.54 -6.61
CA GLN A 686 -19.22 -0.39 -7.04
C GLN A 686 -19.33 0.81 -8.00
N ARG A 687 -18.51 1.84 -7.78
CA ARG A 687 -18.37 2.98 -8.70
C ARG A 687 -17.34 2.73 -9.80
N ASP A 688 -16.21 2.08 -9.52
CA ASP A 688 -15.18 1.81 -10.54
C ASP A 688 -15.56 0.66 -11.50
N ARG A 689 -16.29 -0.38 -11.07
CA ARG A 689 -16.91 -1.37 -11.97
C ARG A 689 -17.99 -0.71 -12.79
N GLN A 690 -18.85 0.12 -12.20
CA GLN A 690 -19.83 0.88 -12.95
C GLN A 690 -19.16 1.79 -14.00
N HIS A 691 -18.06 2.48 -13.68
CA HIS A 691 -17.24 3.23 -14.65
C HIS A 691 -16.58 2.35 -15.70
N ALA A 692 -16.07 1.18 -15.33
CA ALA A 692 -15.49 0.20 -16.25
C ALA A 692 -16.55 -0.45 -17.17
N GLU A 693 -17.79 -0.55 -16.70
CA GLU A 693 -18.98 -1.02 -17.41
C GLU A 693 -19.67 0.09 -18.23
N GLY A 694 -19.23 1.35 -18.05
CA GLY A 694 -19.64 2.50 -18.87
C GLY A 694 -20.39 3.61 -18.14
N LEU A 695 -20.76 3.48 -16.87
CA LEU A 695 -21.46 4.51 -16.08
C LEU A 695 -20.62 5.79 -15.98
N GLY A 696 -21.24 6.94 -16.20
CA GLY A 696 -20.56 8.24 -16.29
C GLY A 696 -19.87 8.47 -17.64
N SER A 697 -19.91 7.51 -18.57
CA SER A 697 -19.62 7.75 -19.99
C SER A 697 -20.80 8.43 -20.68
N HIS A 698 -20.60 8.88 -21.92
CA HIS A 698 -21.67 9.48 -22.72
C HIS A 698 -22.85 8.53 -22.98
N GLU A 699 -22.59 7.23 -23.17
CA GLU A 699 -23.63 6.24 -23.49
C GLU A 699 -24.43 5.81 -22.26
N GLN A 700 -23.88 5.99 -21.06
CA GLN A 700 -24.51 5.69 -19.77
C GLN A 700 -24.26 6.82 -18.77
N ALA A 701 -24.77 8.01 -19.09
CA ALA A 701 -24.65 9.17 -18.21
C ALA A 701 -25.33 8.91 -16.85
N GLN A 702 -24.75 9.46 -15.78
CA GLN A 702 -25.27 9.32 -14.43
C GLN A 702 -26.58 10.09 -14.28
N LEU A 703 -27.59 9.47 -13.69
CA LEU A 703 -28.89 10.10 -13.47
C LEU A 703 -28.77 11.20 -12.40
N HIS A 704 -29.04 12.46 -12.77
CA HIS A 704 -29.11 13.54 -11.81
C HIS A 704 -30.31 13.35 -10.87
N LEU A 705 -30.05 13.31 -9.56
CA LEU A 705 -31.09 13.10 -8.53
C LEU A 705 -31.92 11.82 -8.75
N ASN A 706 -31.31 10.79 -9.36
CA ASN A 706 -31.94 9.51 -9.70
C ASN A 706 -33.18 9.62 -10.61
N GLN A 707 -33.28 10.66 -11.43
CA GLN A 707 -34.37 10.82 -12.40
C GLN A 707 -34.01 10.20 -13.75
N ASP A 708 -34.74 9.16 -14.15
CA ASP A 708 -34.62 8.51 -15.47
C ASP A 708 -35.62 9.14 -16.46
N PHE A 709 -35.12 9.77 -17.52
CA PHE A 709 -35.94 10.42 -18.55
C PHE A 709 -36.95 9.48 -19.21
N GLN A 710 -36.54 8.27 -19.59
CA GLN A 710 -37.40 7.34 -20.33
C GLN A 710 -38.50 6.78 -19.43
N ALA A 711 -38.16 6.39 -18.20
CA ALA A 711 -39.12 5.87 -17.24
C ALA A 711 -40.16 6.94 -16.84
N LEU A 712 -39.71 8.17 -16.57
CA LEU A 712 -40.59 9.28 -16.21
C LEU A 712 -41.48 9.71 -17.37
N ARG A 713 -40.93 9.80 -18.60
CA ARG A 713 -41.71 10.11 -19.81
C ARG A 713 -42.80 9.07 -20.03
N GLN A 714 -42.46 7.78 -19.94
CA GLN A 714 -43.44 6.71 -20.12
C GLN A 714 -44.55 6.76 -19.05
N GLY A 715 -44.18 6.96 -17.78
CA GLY A 715 -45.17 7.11 -16.70
C GLY A 715 -46.12 8.30 -16.90
N CYS A 716 -45.62 9.43 -17.40
CA CYS A 716 -46.46 10.59 -17.74
C CYS A 716 -47.39 10.32 -18.92
N LEU A 717 -46.91 9.64 -19.97
CA LEU A 717 -47.73 9.25 -21.12
C LEU A 717 -48.83 8.27 -20.73
N ASP A 718 -48.51 7.27 -19.91
CA ASP A 718 -49.47 6.28 -19.40
C ASP A 718 -50.50 6.92 -18.46
N GLY A 719 -50.06 7.89 -17.65
CA GLY A 719 -50.91 8.64 -16.73
C GLY A 719 -51.72 9.78 -17.36
N GLY A 720 -51.45 10.14 -18.62
CA GLY A 720 -52.11 11.26 -19.32
C GLY A 720 -51.84 12.63 -18.69
N ALA A 721 -50.75 12.79 -17.95
CA ALA A 721 -50.38 14.01 -17.22
C ALA A 721 -49.03 14.55 -17.70
N LEU A 722 -48.89 15.88 -17.73
CA LEU A 722 -47.61 16.51 -18.04
C LEU A 722 -46.69 16.47 -16.83
N PHE A 723 -45.41 16.18 -17.08
CA PHE A 723 -44.37 16.17 -16.06
C PHE A 723 -44.27 17.54 -15.38
N LEU A 724 -44.09 17.48 -14.07
CA LEU A 724 -43.75 18.58 -13.19
C LEU A 724 -42.54 18.10 -12.39
N ASP A 725 -41.48 18.87 -12.41
CA ASP A 725 -40.21 18.47 -11.81
C ASP A 725 -40.22 18.73 -10.31
N PRO A 726 -40.33 17.70 -9.45
CA PRO A 726 -40.35 17.91 -8.00
C PRO A 726 -39.00 18.40 -7.46
N ALA A 727 -37.92 18.14 -8.20
CA ALA A 727 -36.57 18.50 -7.78
C ALA A 727 -36.17 19.94 -8.18
N PHE A 728 -36.93 20.56 -9.10
CA PHE A 728 -36.72 21.95 -9.52
C PHE A 728 -38.07 22.62 -9.83
N PRO A 729 -38.88 22.86 -8.78
CA PRO A 729 -40.26 23.29 -8.95
C PRO A 729 -40.35 24.68 -9.57
N ALA A 730 -41.45 24.95 -10.27
CA ALA A 730 -41.77 26.25 -10.88
C ALA A 730 -42.17 27.31 -9.83
N GLU A 731 -41.25 27.60 -8.91
CA GLU A 731 -41.44 28.46 -7.75
C GLU A 731 -40.30 29.48 -7.61
N PRO A 732 -40.48 30.56 -6.82
CA PRO A 732 -39.43 31.56 -6.61
C PRO A 732 -38.10 31.00 -6.07
N SER A 733 -38.13 29.87 -5.36
CA SER A 733 -36.95 29.17 -4.84
C SER A 733 -36.00 28.65 -5.94
N SER A 734 -36.53 28.39 -7.15
CA SER A 734 -35.76 27.97 -8.33
C SER A 734 -35.15 29.14 -9.09
N LEU A 735 -35.69 30.36 -8.91
CA LEU A 735 -35.15 31.58 -9.52
C LEU A 735 -33.86 32.03 -8.82
N GLY A 736 -33.86 32.13 -7.50
CA GLY A 736 -32.68 32.57 -6.77
C GLY A 736 -32.90 32.92 -5.30
N PHE A 737 -31.91 33.60 -4.72
CA PHE A 737 -31.73 33.76 -3.28
C PHE A 737 -31.24 35.16 -2.86
N LYS A 738 -30.82 36.04 -3.78
CA LYS A 738 -30.33 37.39 -3.47
C LYS A 738 -30.98 38.46 -4.34
N GLU A 739 -30.49 38.70 -5.55
CA GLU A 739 -31.09 39.60 -6.53
C GLU A 739 -32.36 39.02 -7.15
N LEU A 740 -32.48 37.69 -7.19
CA LEU A 740 -33.68 36.97 -7.62
C LEU A 740 -34.41 36.29 -6.45
N ALA A 741 -34.20 36.77 -5.22
CA ALA A 741 -34.91 36.28 -4.04
C ALA A 741 -36.45 36.40 -4.20
N PRO A 742 -37.25 35.60 -3.46
CA PRO A 742 -38.71 35.72 -3.49
C PRO A 742 -39.17 37.16 -3.21
N ASN A 743 -40.04 37.70 -4.08
CA ASN A 743 -40.58 39.07 -4.01
C ASN A 743 -39.57 40.21 -4.22
N SER A 744 -38.38 39.94 -4.78
CA SER A 744 -37.46 41.00 -5.21
C SER A 744 -38.08 41.86 -6.32
N ALA A 745 -37.53 43.05 -6.56
CA ALA A 745 -37.97 43.91 -7.67
C ALA A 745 -37.83 43.22 -9.05
N LYS A 746 -36.87 42.30 -9.19
CA LYS A 746 -36.63 41.55 -10.43
C LYS A 746 -37.62 40.39 -10.61
N THR A 747 -37.99 39.69 -9.53
CA THR A 747 -38.87 38.49 -9.57
C THR A 747 -40.35 38.78 -9.30
N LYS A 748 -40.70 39.99 -8.88
CA LYS A 748 -42.10 40.40 -8.74
C LYS A 748 -42.82 40.38 -10.09
N GLY A 749 -43.94 39.65 -10.16
CA GLY A 749 -44.75 39.50 -11.38
C GLY A 749 -44.23 38.46 -12.36
N VAL A 750 -43.33 37.56 -11.93
CA VAL A 750 -42.88 36.42 -12.75
C VAL A 750 -43.91 35.30 -12.66
N GLU A 751 -44.30 34.78 -13.82
CA GLU A 751 -45.17 33.63 -13.99
C GLU A 751 -44.39 32.46 -14.63
N TRP A 752 -44.87 31.23 -14.46
CA TRP A 752 -44.22 30.04 -15.02
C TRP A 752 -45.12 29.36 -16.05
N LEU A 753 -44.86 29.66 -17.31
CA LEU A 753 -45.67 29.23 -18.45
C LEU A 753 -44.94 28.16 -19.26
N ARG A 754 -45.70 27.26 -19.89
CA ARG A 754 -45.18 26.30 -20.86
C ARG A 754 -45.06 26.95 -22.25
N PRO A 755 -44.18 26.44 -23.14
CA PRO A 755 -44.05 26.94 -24.51
C PRO A 755 -45.36 27.03 -25.30
N SER A 756 -46.29 26.10 -25.08
CA SER A 756 -47.63 26.10 -25.69
C SER A 756 -48.55 27.22 -25.21
N GLU A 757 -48.25 27.83 -24.06
CA GLU A 757 -48.98 28.99 -23.51
C GLU A 757 -48.38 30.31 -24.00
N LEU A 758 -47.16 30.27 -24.56
CA LEU A 758 -46.41 31.43 -25.05
C LEU A 758 -46.47 31.60 -26.57
N SER A 759 -46.56 30.50 -27.31
CA SER A 759 -46.54 30.48 -28.78
C SER A 759 -47.54 29.47 -29.33
N ASP A 760 -48.23 29.83 -30.41
CA ASP A 760 -49.24 28.98 -31.06
C ASP A 760 -48.63 27.71 -31.71
N ASN A 761 -47.32 27.71 -31.98
CA ASN A 761 -46.61 26.58 -32.57
C ASN A 761 -45.18 26.47 -32.01
N PRO A 762 -45.04 26.00 -30.75
CA PRO A 762 -43.74 25.87 -30.12
C PRO A 762 -42.94 24.74 -30.78
N ALA A 763 -41.69 25.02 -31.09
CA ALA A 763 -40.75 24.05 -31.64
C ALA A 763 -39.54 23.90 -30.73
N PHE A 764 -38.98 22.70 -30.69
CA PHE A 764 -37.78 22.45 -29.90
C PHE A 764 -36.57 23.08 -30.59
N ILE A 765 -36.32 22.70 -31.85
CA ILE A 765 -35.29 23.27 -32.73
C ILE A 765 -35.92 23.61 -34.09
N VAL A 766 -35.62 24.79 -34.66
CA VAL A 766 -36.15 25.25 -35.95
C VAL A 766 -35.02 25.50 -36.94
N GLY A 767 -34.92 24.71 -38.01
CA GLY A 767 -33.90 24.93 -39.05
C GLY A 767 -32.47 24.56 -38.64
N GLY A 768 -32.31 23.81 -37.54
CA GLY A 768 -31.04 23.49 -36.88
C GLY A 768 -30.80 24.41 -35.69
N ALA A 769 -30.09 23.94 -34.66
CA ALA A 769 -29.76 24.79 -33.52
C ALA A 769 -28.62 25.73 -33.93
N THR A 770 -28.92 27.00 -34.01
CA THR A 770 -27.99 28.00 -34.52
C THR A 770 -27.64 29.03 -33.46
N ARG A 771 -26.54 29.75 -33.72
CA ARG A 771 -26.09 30.86 -32.88
C ARG A 771 -27.13 31.99 -32.72
N THR A 772 -28.14 32.09 -33.59
CA THR A 772 -29.20 33.13 -33.51
C THR A 772 -30.29 32.82 -32.49
N ASP A 773 -30.32 31.59 -31.98
CA ASP A 773 -31.33 31.11 -31.03
C ASP A 773 -30.97 31.47 -29.58
N ILE A 774 -29.85 32.17 -29.41
CA ILE A 774 -29.23 32.50 -28.12
C ILE A 774 -29.15 34.02 -28.01
N CYS A 775 -30.16 34.59 -27.36
CA CYS A 775 -30.18 36.00 -26.95
C CYS A 775 -30.24 36.06 -25.42
N GLN A 776 -29.35 36.85 -24.82
CA GLN A 776 -29.25 36.97 -23.37
C GLN A 776 -30.44 37.72 -22.77
N GLY A 777 -31.04 37.17 -21.72
CA GLY A 777 -32.07 37.82 -20.91
C GLY A 777 -31.53 38.60 -19.71
N ALA A 778 -32.29 38.62 -18.60
CA ALA A 778 -32.00 39.47 -17.43
C ALA A 778 -30.88 38.95 -16.51
N LEU A 779 -30.30 37.78 -16.80
CA LEU A 779 -29.30 37.10 -15.97
C LEU A 779 -27.86 37.45 -16.41
N GLY A 780 -26.92 37.44 -15.45
CA GLY A 780 -25.49 37.70 -15.68
C GLY A 780 -24.69 36.47 -16.12
N ASP A 781 -25.26 35.62 -16.96
CA ASP A 781 -24.74 34.31 -17.37
C ASP A 781 -24.15 34.32 -18.80
N CYS A 782 -23.83 35.50 -19.34
CA CYS A 782 -23.26 35.70 -20.69
C CYS A 782 -22.09 34.76 -21.04
N TRP A 783 -21.34 34.30 -20.04
CA TRP A 783 -20.27 33.33 -20.16
C TRP A 783 -20.77 31.96 -20.65
N LEU A 784 -21.91 31.49 -20.13
CA LEU A 784 -22.59 30.25 -20.49
C LEU A 784 -23.19 30.39 -21.89
N LEU A 785 -23.82 31.52 -22.19
CA LEU A 785 -24.43 31.77 -23.49
C LEU A 785 -23.41 31.84 -24.63
N ALA A 786 -22.26 32.47 -24.38
CA ALA A 786 -21.13 32.43 -25.30
C ALA A 786 -20.63 30.99 -25.53
N ALA A 787 -20.67 30.15 -24.49
CA ALA A 787 -20.30 28.75 -24.60
C ALA A 787 -21.33 27.94 -25.41
N ILE A 788 -22.62 28.14 -25.18
CA ILE A 788 -23.71 27.51 -25.95
C ILE A 788 -23.63 27.96 -27.41
N ALA A 789 -23.35 29.23 -27.67
CA ALA A 789 -23.20 29.74 -29.03
C ALA A 789 -22.02 29.10 -29.76
N SER A 790 -20.89 28.85 -29.08
CA SER A 790 -19.80 28.08 -29.67
C SER A 790 -20.16 26.60 -29.85
N LEU A 791 -20.97 26.02 -28.96
CA LEU A 791 -21.46 24.63 -29.07
C LEU A 791 -22.26 24.41 -30.36
N THR A 792 -23.07 25.39 -30.79
CA THR A 792 -23.83 25.31 -32.06
C THR A 792 -22.94 25.19 -33.31
N LEU A 793 -21.64 25.51 -33.22
CA LEU A 793 -20.69 25.35 -34.33
C LEU A 793 -20.20 23.91 -34.48
N ASN A 794 -20.49 23.03 -33.53
CA ASN A 794 -20.12 21.62 -33.56
C ASN A 794 -21.34 20.75 -33.28
N GLU A 795 -22.00 20.31 -34.35
CA GLU A 795 -23.22 19.51 -34.31
C GLU A 795 -23.05 18.20 -33.50
N THR A 796 -21.88 17.57 -33.57
CA THR A 796 -21.59 16.35 -32.79
C THR A 796 -21.54 16.59 -31.28
N LEU A 797 -20.92 17.70 -30.85
CA LEU A 797 -20.91 18.08 -29.43
C LEU A 797 -22.29 18.58 -28.98
N LEU A 798 -23.01 19.27 -29.85
CA LEU A 798 -24.37 19.70 -29.57
C LEU A 798 -25.29 18.50 -29.31
N HIS A 799 -25.25 17.45 -30.15
CA HIS A 799 -26.05 16.24 -29.93
C HIS A 799 -25.67 15.45 -28.68
N ARG A 800 -24.45 15.67 -28.17
CA ARG A 800 -24.03 15.13 -26.89
C ARG A 800 -24.74 15.83 -25.73
N VAL A 801 -24.78 17.16 -25.74
CA VAL A 801 -25.39 17.95 -24.66
C VAL A 801 -26.92 18.01 -24.78
N VAL A 802 -27.44 17.99 -26.01
CA VAL A 802 -28.86 18.03 -26.36
C VAL A 802 -29.22 16.73 -27.10
N PRO A 803 -29.58 15.65 -26.38
CA PRO A 803 -29.95 14.38 -26.99
C PRO A 803 -31.17 14.50 -27.92
N HIS A 804 -31.22 13.67 -28.96
CA HIS A 804 -32.36 13.58 -29.87
C HIS A 804 -33.55 12.83 -29.23
N GLY A 805 -34.73 12.95 -29.84
CA GLY A 805 -35.93 12.19 -29.42
C GLY A 805 -36.80 12.91 -28.38
N GLN A 806 -36.50 14.17 -28.09
CA GLN A 806 -37.32 15.09 -27.29
C GLN A 806 -37.87 16.22 -28.17
N GLY A 807 -39.09 16.68 -27.87
CA GLY A 807 -39.76 17.72 -28.63
C GLY A 807 -41.23 17.90 -28.25
N PHE A 808 -41.91 18.83 -28.93
CA PHE A 808 -43.30 19.21 -28.63
C PHE A 808 -44.35 18.47 -29.47
N GLN A 809 -43.95 17.65 -30.43
CA GLN A 809 -44.86 17.08 -31.45
C GLN A 809 -45.25 15.63 -31.14
N GLU A 810 -44.28 14.72 -31.04
CA GLU A 810 -44.52 13.29 -30.84
C GLU A 810 -44.28 12.88 -29.38
N GLN A 811 -45.26 12.18 -28.78
CA GLN A 811 -45.17 11.68 -27.39
C GLN A 811 -44.75 12.76 -26.39
N TYR A 812 -45.37 13.94 -26.50
CA TYR A 812 -45.12 15.07 -25.62
C TYR A 812 -45.69 14.82 -24.23
N ALA A 813 -44.84 14.90 -23.22
CA ALA A 813 -45.18 14.74 -21.80
C ALA A 813 -44.68 15.93 -20.95
N GLY A 814 -44.27 17.04 -21.58
CA GLY A 814 -43.73 18.21 -20.87
C GLY A 814 -42.42 17.96 -20.13
N ILE A 815 -41.63 16.98 -20.59
CA ILE A 815 -40.38 16.49 -19.99
C ILE A 815 -39.25 16.55 -21.03
N PHE A 816 -38.07 17.02 -20.61
CA PHE A 816 -36.88 17.20 -21.44
C PHE A 816 -35.64 16.78 -20.65
N HIS A 817 -34.54 16.46 -21.33
CA HIS A 817 -33.28 16.11 -20.67
C HIS A 817 -32.05 16.59 -21.43
N PHE A 818 -30.98 16.87 -20.68
CA PHE A 818 -29.71 17.41 -21.19
C PHE A 818 -28.54 16.77 -20.46
N GLN A 819 -27.43 16.56 -21.17
CA GLN A 819 -26.24 15.92 -20.59
C GLN A 819 -25.11 16.94 -20.41
N PHE A 820 -24.55 16.99 -19.20
CA PHE A 820 -23.43 17.86 -18.87
C PHE A 820 -22.29 17.04 -18.26
N TRP A 821 -21.06 17.37 -18.60
CA TRP A 821 -19.89 16.79 -17.95
C TRP A 821 -19.65 17.50 -16.61
N GLN A 822 -19.55 16.74 -15.52
CA GLN A 822 -19.32 17.24 -14.17
C GLN A 822 -18.23 16.39 -13.50
N TYR A 823 -17.08 17.02 -13.25
CA TYR A 823 -16.05 16.50 -12.35
C TYR A 823 -15.61 15.04 -12.63
N GLY A 824 -15.42 14.71 -13.92
CA GLY A 824 -15.01 13.37 -14.36
C GLY A 824 -16.07 12.60 -15.11
N GLU A 825 -17.36 12.93 -14.93
CA GLU A 825 -18.50 12.08 -15.31
C GLU A 825 -19.51 12.85 -16.16
N TRP A 826 -20.19 12.20 -17.11
CA TRP A 826 -21.39 12.76 -17.76
C TRP A 826 -22.62 12.54 -16.89
N VAL A 827 -23.41 13.59 -16.71
CA VAL A 827 -24.62 13.62 -15.87
C VAL A 827 -25.83 14.00 -16.72
N ASP A 828 -26.88 13.18 -16.68
CA ASP A 828 -28.15 13.42 -17.37
C ASP A 828 -29.12 14.17 -16.47
N VAL A 829 -29.56 15.35 -16.88
CA VAL A 829 -30.42 16.25 -16.11
C VAL A 829 -31.79 16.35 -16.76
N VAL A 830 -32.80 15.80 -16.09
CA VAL A 830 -34.21 15.83 -16.51
C VAL A 830 -34.89 17.09 -15.98
N ILE A 831 -35.71 17.77 -16.78
CA ILE A 831 -36.50 18.95 -16.38
C ILE A 831 -37.92 18.90 -16.96
N ASP A 832 -38.84 19.66 -16.36
CA ASP A 832 -40.09 20.05 -17.03
C ASP A 832 -39.90 21.31 -17.90
N ASP A 833 -40.89 21.62 -18.74
CA ASP A 833 -40.84 22.79 -19.65
C ASP A 833 -41.53 24.06 -19.14
N ARG A 834 -41.84 24.17 -17.84
CA ARG A 834 -42.29 25.47 -17.30
C ARG A 834 -41.14 26.46 -17.26
N LEU A 835 -41.25 27.57 -17.98
CA LEU A 835 -40.22 28.60 -18.07
C LEU A 835 -40.68 29.91 -17.39
N PRO A 836 -39.76 30.65 -16.75
CA PRO A 836 -40.10 31.90 -16.09
C PRO A 836 -40.31 33.03 -17.10
N VAL A 837 -41.45 33.70 -16.99
CA VAL A 837 -41.94 34.72 -17.92
C VAL A 837 -42.31 35.97 -17.13
N LYS A 838 -41.99 37.13 -17.70
CA LYS A 838 -42.36 38.43 -17.13
C LYS A 838 -42.87 39.32 -18.26
N ASP A 839 -44.02 39.95 -18.04
CA ASP A 839 -44.65 40.84 -19.02
C ASP A 839 -44.89 40.18 -20.40
N GLY A 840 -45.09 38.85 -20.43
CA GLY A 840 -45.33 38.06 -21.64
C GLY A 840 -44.07 37.60 -22.39
N GLU A 841 -42.87 37.94 -21.90
CA GLU A 841 -41.60 37.53 -22.50
C GLU A 841 -40.78 36.63 -21.56
N LEU A 842 -39.96 35.74 -22.13
CA LEU A 842 -39.04 34.89 -21.36
C LEU A 842 -38.07 35.77 -20.56
N LEU A 843 -37.92 35.48 -19.27
CA LEU A 843 -37.10 36.29 -18.37
C LEU A 843 -35.59 36.14 -18.60
N PHE A 844 -35.17 34.96 -19.09
CA PHE A 844 -33.77 34.59 -19.32
C PHE A 844 -33.51 34.35 -20.81
N VAL A 845 -32.80 33.30 -21.21
CA VAL A 845 -32.46 33.06 -22.62
C VAL A 845 -33.72 32.92 -23.49
N HIS A 846 -33.66 33.51 -24.68
CA HIS A 846 -34.70 33.37 -25.69
C HIS A 846 -34.11 33.35 -27.11
N SER A 847 -34.88 32.84 -28.07
CA SER A 847 -34.57 32.90 -29.49
C SER A 847 -35.07 34.21 -30.10
N ALA A 848 -34.39 34.70 -31.16
CA ALA A 848 -34.85 35.84 -31.95
C ALA A 848 -36.12 35.53 -32.76
N GLU A 849 -36.41 34.25 -33.03
CA GLU A 849 -37.61 33.82 -33.76
C GLU A 849 -38.88 33.74 -32.89
N GLY A 850 -38.73 33.69 -31.55
CA GLY A 850 -39.84 33.67 -30.58
C GLY A 850 -40.67 32.38 -30.49
N ARG A 851 -40.40 31.35 -31.32
CA ARG A 851 -41.11 30.05 -31.30
C ARG A 851 -40.22 28.84 -30.97
N GLU A 852 -38.96 29.09 -30.65
CA GLU A 852 -37.93 28.06 -30.44
C GLU A 852 -37.41 28.12 -29.00
N PHE A 853 -37.34 26.95 -28.34
CA PHE A 853 -37.20 26.88 -26.88
C PHE A 853 -36.05 26.00 -26.37
N TRP A 854 -35.27 25.33 -27.23
CA TRP A 854 -34.18 24.45 -26.77
C TRP A 854 -33.14 25.19 -25.90
N SER A 855 -32.82 26.44 -26.24
CA SER A 855 -31.81 27.24 -25.54
C SER A 855 -32.25 27.63 -24.13
N ALA A 856 -33.53 27.99 -23.96
CA ALA A 856 -34.14 28.29 -22.68
C ALA A 856 -34.27 27.03 -21.79
N LEU A 857 -34.60 25.88 -22.38
CA LEU A 857 -34.69 24.60 -21.67
C LEU A 857 -33.30 24.09 -21.24
N LEU A 858 -32.28 24.27 -22.08
CA LEU A 858 -30.90 23.94 -21.75
C LEU A 858 -30.37 24.81 -20.60
N GLU A 859 -30.66 26.13 -20.62
CA GLU A 859 -30.34 27.03 -19.52
C GLU A 859 -31.02 26.59 -18.22
N LYS A 860 -32.30 26.18 -18.28
CA LYS A 860 -33.02 25.64 -17.11
C LYS A 860 -32.40 24.36 -16.55
N ALA A 861 -32.02 23.42 -17.40
CA ALA A 861 -31.38 22.18 -16.96
C ALA A 861 -30.03 22.47 -16.29
N TYR A 862 -29.27 23.42 -16.83
CA TYR A 862 -28.02 23.87 -16.24
C TYR A 862 -28.25 24.62 -14.91
N ALA A 863 -29.30 25.44 -14.82
CA ALA A 863 -29.72 26.10 -13.58
C ALA A 863 -30.10 25.08 -12.50
N LYS A 864 -30.80 24.00 -12.87
CA LYS A 864 -31.13 22.88 -11.96
C LYS A 864 -29.88 22.20 -11.43
N LEU A 865 -28.94 21.87 -12.30
CA LEU A 865 -27.67 21.25 -11.93
C LEU A 865 -26.91 22.08 -10.87
N HIS A 866 -26.98 23.40 -10.98
CA HIS A 866 -26.35 24.36 -10.06
C HIS A 866 -27.29 24.88 -8.96
N GLY A 867 -28.52 24.38 -8.88
CA GLY A 867 -29.51 24.64 -7.84
C GLY A 867 -30.47 25.81 -8.06
N SER A 868 -30.14 26.82 -8.89
CA SER A 868 -31.06 27.91 -9.31
C SER A 868 -30.51 28.70 -10.48
N TYR A 869 -31.38 29.46 -11.18
CA TYR A 869 -30.95 30.42 -12.20
C TYR A 869 -29.94 31.44 -11.66
N GLU A 870 -30.17 32.03 -10.48
CA GLU A 870 -29.25 33.02 -9.92
C GLU A 870 -27.83 32.46 -9.66
N ALA A 871 -27.68 31.15 -9.48
CA ALA A 871 -26.36 30.53 -9.31
C ALA A 871 -25.48 30.62 -10.57
N LEU A 872 -26.08 30.80 -11.75
CA LEU A 872 -25.39 30.96 -13.04
C LEU A 872 -24.80 32.36 -13.23
N SER A 873 -25.19 33.33 -12.40
CA SER A 873 -24.67 34.70 -12.46
C SER A 873 -23.18 34.74 -12.11
N GLY A 874 -22.35 35.25 -13.03
CA GLY A 874 -20.91 35.38 -12.83
C GLY A 874 -20.14 34.05 -12.97
N GLY A 875 -19.46 33.89 -14.11
CA GLY A 875 -18.64 32.72 -14.47
C GLY A 875 -17.75 33.00 -15.68
N SER A 876 -17.03 31.98 -16.14
CA SER A 876 -16.10 32.03 -17.27
C SER A 876 -16.53 31.08 -18.38
N THR A 877 -16.40 31.50 -19.64
CA THR A 877 -16.79 30.68 -20.81
C THR A 877 -16.06 29.33 -20.85
N THR A 878 -14.87 29.25 -20.26
CA THR A 878 -14.10 28.01 -20.11
C THR A 878 -14.84 26.93 -19.30
N GLU A 879 -15.58 27.33 -18.27
CA GLU A 879 -16.38 26.41 -17.44
C GLU A 879 -17.50 25.78 -18.27
N GLY A 880 -18.14 26.57 -19.15
CA GLY A 880 -19.15 26.06 -20.08
C GLY A 880 -18.54 25.14 -21.14
N PHE A 881 -17.36 25.46 -21.66
CA PHE A 881 -16.66 24.57 -22.59
C PHE A 881 -16.29 23.23 -21.95
N GLU A 882 -15.85 23.23 -20.70
CA GLU A 882 -15.57 22.01 -19.93
C GLU A 882 -16.84 21.16 -19.79
N ASP A 883 -17.93 21.76 -19.31
CA ASP A 883 -19.18 21.05 -19.07
C ASP A 883 -19.84 20.52 -20.37
N PHE A 884 -19.59 21.16 -21.53
CA PHE A 884 -20.12 20.71 -22.81
C PHE A 884 -19.24 19.71 -23.55
N THR A 885 -17.97 19.57 -23.16
CA THR A 885 -17.00 18.74 -23.92
C THR A 885 -16.34 17.65 -23.11
N GLY A 886 -16.26 17.79 -21.78
CA GLY A 886 -15.37 17.01 -20.90
C GLY A 886 -13.88 17.26 -21.15
N GLY A 887 -13.54 18.25 -21.99
CA GLY A 887 -12.20 18.58 -22.41
C GLY A 887 -11.44 19.47 -21.42
N VAL A 888 -10.34 20.05 -21.90
CA VAL A 888 -9.51 21.02 -21.16
C VAL A 888 -9.61 22.37 -21.82
N SER A 889 -9.78 23.40 -21.00
CA SER A 889 -9.75 24.79 -21.45
C SER A 889 -8.34 25.36 -21.33
N GLU A 890 -7.92 26.14 -22.33
CA GLU A 890 -6.71 26.97 -22.26
C GLU A 890 -7.07 28.45 -22.40
N MET A 891 -6.53 29.30 -21.53
CA MET A 891 -6.74 30.75 -21.60
C MET A 891 -5.43 31.47 -21.95
N TYR A 892 -5.47 32.37 -22.95
CA TYR A 892 -4.31 33.13 -23.39
C TYR A 892 -4.50 34.63 -23.17
N GLU A 893 -3.64 35.25 -22.36
CA GLU A 893 -3.59 36.71 -22.27
C GLU A 893 -2.98 37.29 -23.55
N LEU A 894 -3.80 37.94 -24.39
CA LEU A 894 -3.37 38.39 -25.73
C LEU A 894 -2.16 39.33 -25.72
N LYS A 895 -1.93 40.09 -24.63
CA LYS A 895 -0.75 40.97 -24.47
C LYS A 895 0.56 40.19 -24.30
N LYS A 896 0.50 38.93 -23.89
CA LYS A 896 1.64 38.03 -23.66
C LYS A 896 1.55 36.77 -24.53
N ALA A 897 0.70 36.77 -25.56
CA ALA A 897 0.42 35.60 -26.37
C ALA A 897 1.66 35.05 -27.09
N PRO A 898 1.74 33.71 -27.27
CA PRO A 898 2.84 33.09 -27.99
C PRO A 898 2.80 33.46 -29.48
N ARG A 899 3.98 33.53 -30.11
CA ARG A 899 4.12 33.96 -31.52
C ARG A 899 3.39 33.04 -32.52
N ASP A 900 3.10 31.80 -32.14
CA ASP A 900 2.39 30.81 -32.94
C ASP A 900 0.90 30.68 -32.59
N LEU A 901 0.32 31.60 -31.80
CA LEU A 901 -1.11 31.64 -31.48
C LEU A 901 -2.04 31.46 -32.71
N PRO A 902 -1.78 32.07 -33.88
CA PRO A 902 -2.63 31.85 -35.05
C PRO A 902 -2.68 30.38 -35.49
N ARG A 903 -1.56 29.66 -35.40
CA ARG A 903 -1.51 28.23 -35.72
C ARG A 903 -2.27 27.40 -34.69
N ILE A 904 -2.22 27.79 -33.42
CA ILE A 904 -2.97 27.16 -32.32
C ILE A 904 -4.47 27.31 -32.58
N ILE A 905 -4.95 28.52 -32.91
CA ILE A 905 -6.37 28.79 -33.22
C ILE A 905 -6.83 27.99 -34.46
N THR A 906 -6.05 27.98 -35.55
CA THR A 906 -6.39 27.18 -36.74
C THR A 906 -6.50 25.69 -36.41
N LYS A 907 -5.53 25.14 -35.66
CA LYS A 907 -5.55 23.73 -35.27
C LYS A 907 -6.69 23.39 -34.30
N ALA A 908 -7.08 24.32 -33.43
CA ALA A 908 -8.22 24.16 -32.53
C ALA A 908 -9.53 24.10 -33.33
N LEU A 909 -9.72 25.01 -34.29
CA LEU A 909 -10.89 25.00 -35.19
C LEU A 909 -10.95 23.73 -36.05
N GLU A 910 -9.84 23.31 -36.68
CA GLU A 910 -9.75 22.05 -37.46
C GLU A 910 -10.12 20.80 -36.63
N ARG A 911 -9.97 20.87 -35.30
CA ARG A 911 -10.22 19.76 -34.37
C ARG A 911 -11.57 19.87 -33.66
N GLY A 912 -12.40 20.86 -34.03
CA GLY A 912 -13.72 21.07 -33.43
C GLY A 912 -13.69 21.58 -31.99
N SER A 913 -12.59 22.20 -31.54
CA SER A 913 -12.50 22.82 -30.20
C SER A 913 -13.40 24.06 -30.12
N LEU A 914 -14.06 24.24 -28.97
CA LEU A 914 -14.85 25.44 -28.71
C LEU A 914 -13.93 26.62 -28.37
N LEU A 915 -14.17 27.77 -29.00
CA LEU A 915 -13.36 28.98 -28.81
C LEU A 915 -14.21 30.15 -28.34
N GLY A 916 -13.69 30.88 -27.36
CA GLY A 916 -14.29 32.08 -26.81
C GLY A 916 -13.22 33.12 -26.49
N CYS A 917 -13.63 34.37 -26.33
CA CYS A 917 -12.76 35.46 -25.93
C CYS A 917 -13.51 36.49 -25.08
N SER A 918 -12.79 37.25 -24.27
CA SER A 918 -13.32 38.34 -23.46
C SER A 918 -12.48 39.60 -23.67
N ILE A 919 -13.10 40.77 -23.55
CA ILE A 919 -12.45 42.06 -23.84
C ILE A 919 -12.69 43.07 -22.71
N ASP A 920 -11.64 43.77 -22.30
CA ASP A 920 -11.71 44.83 -21.26
C ASP A 920 -12.26 46.19 -21.75
N LYS A 921 -12.36 46.42 -23.07
CA LYS A 921 -12.54 47.77 -23.66
C LYS A 921 -13.72 47.98 -24.63
N LEU A 922 -14.52 46.97 -24.99
CA LEU A 922 -15.72 47.16 -25.83
C LEU A 922 -16.98 47.20 -24.95
N VAL A 923 -17.18 46.12 -24.20
CA VAL A 923 -18.12 45.99 -23.08
C VAL A 923 -17.33 45.31 -21.97
N LYS A 924 -17.14 46.01 -20.84
CA LYS A 924 -16.29 45.53 -19.76
C LYS A 924 -16.93 44.31 -19.07
N GLY A 925 -16.19 43.20 -18.96
CA GLY A 925 -16.66 41.98 -18.28
C GLY A 925 -17.57 41.07 -19.13
N HIS A 926 -17.51 41.16 -20.47
CA HIS A 926 -18.38 40.42 -21.38
C HIS A 926 -17.62 39.36 -22.20
N ALA A 927 -18.30 38.24 -22.49
CA ALA A 927 -17.77 37.11 -23.24
C ALA A 927 -18.30 37.07 -24.68
N TYR A 928 -17.46 36.63 -25.62
CA TYR A 928 -17.72 36.55 -27.05
C TYR A 928 -17.30 35.18 -27.59
N SER A 929 -17.99 34.68 -28.61
CA SER A 929 -17.64 33.42 -29.29
C SER A 929 -16.73 33.69 -30.49
N VAL A 930 -15.66 32.91 -30.68
CA VAL A 930 -14.81 33.01 -31.88
C VAL A 930 -15.29 32.01 -32.92
N THR A 931 -15.71 32.50 -34.08
CA THR A 931 -16.43 31.68 -35.08
C THR A 931 -15.61 31.39 -36.34
N GLY A 932 -14.41 31.97 -36.51
CA GLY A 932 -13.54 31.62 -37.63
C GLY A 932 -12.25 32.44 -37.74
N LEU A 933 -11.30 31.93 -38.52
CA LEU A 933 -10.03 32.59 -38.85
C LEU A 933 -9.75 32.46 -40.36
N LYS A 934 -9.48 33.57 -41.06
CA LYS A 934 -9.21 33.58 -42.51
C LYS A 934 -7.99 34.43 -42.83
N GLN A 935 -7.19 33.99 -43.79
CA GLN A 935 -6.09 34.78 -44.33
C GLN A 935 -6.53 35.42 -45.65
N VAL A 936 -6.38 36.73 -45.79
CA VAL A 936 -6.81 37.50 -46.95
C VAL A 936 -5.64 38.33 -47.49
N GLU A 937 -5.57 38.49 -48.81
CA GLU A 937 -4.62 39.40 -49.42
C GLU A 937 -5.25 40.79 -49.54
N TYR A 938 -4.68 41.78 -48.86
CA TYR A 938 -5.15 43.16 -48.89
C TYR A 938 -3.98 44.10 -49.22
N ARG A 939 -4.11 44.83 -50.35
CA ARG A 939 -3.10 45.79 -50.83
C ARG A 939 -1.68 45.19 -50.97
N GLY A 940 -1.58 43.96 -51.48
CA GLY A 940 -0.30 43.25 -51.68
C GLY A 940 0.36 42.76 -50.39
N ARG A 941 -0.35 42.78 -49.26
CA ARG A 941 0.06 42.20 -47.98
C ARG A 941 -0.93 41.13 -47.56
N GLN A 942 -0.43 40.10 -46.91
CA GLN A 942 -1.24 39.03 -46.34
C GLN A 942 -1.69 39.45 -44.93
N GLU A 943 -2.99 39.65 -44.76
CA GLU A 943 -3.63 40.01 -43.49
C GLU A 943 -4.42 38.81 -42.94
N ARG A 944 -4.52 38.67 -41.62
CA ARG A 944 -5.29 37.59 -40.97
C ARG A 944 -6.48 38.18 -40.24
N LEU A 945 -7.67 37.70 -40.56
CA LEU A 945 -8.93 38.12 -39.96
C LEU A 945 -9.43 37.05 -38.98
N ILE A 946 -10.02 37.50 -37.88
CA ILE A 946 -10.70 36.67 -36.87
C ILE A 946 -12.16 37.12 -36.77
N ARG A 947 -13.10 36.18 -36.81
CA ARG A 947 -14.55 36.46 -36.68
C ARG A 947 -15.00 36.19 -35.25
N ILE A 948 -15.70 37.16 -34.65
CA ILE A 948 -16.11 37.14 -33.24
C ILE A 948 -17.60 37.49 -33.17
N ARG A 949 -18.38 36.80 -32.34
CA ARG A 949 -19.83 37.04 -32.13
C ARG A 949 -20.09 37.58 -30.72
N ASN A 950 -20.93 38.62 -30.65
CA ASN A 950 -21.48 39.15 -29.41
C ASN A 950 -22.82 38.47 -29.08
N PRO A 951 -22.94 37.74 -27.95
CA PRO A 951 -24.19 37.07 -27.55
C PRO A 951 -25.31 38.04 -27.12
N TRP A 952 -25.04 39.33 -26.95
CA TRP A 952 -26.08 40.35 -26.71
C TRP A 952 -26.93 40.71 -27.93
N GLY A 953 -26.47 40.36 -29.15
CA GLY A 953 -27.22 40.57 -30.39
C GLY A 953 -27.47 42.04 -30.81
N GLN A 954 -27.17 43.05 -29.97
CA GLN A 954 -27.56 44.45 -30.20
C GLN A 954 -26.39 45.42 -30.45
N VAL A 955 -25.13 44.99 -30.32
CA VAL A 955 -23.93 45.87 -30.46
C VAL A 955 -22.89 45.23 -31.38
N GLU A 956 -22.60 45.89 -32.51
CA GLU A 956 -21.68 45.43 -33.57
C GLU A 956 -20.37 46.25 -33.66
N TRP A 957 -19.34 45.65 -34.26
CA TRP A 957 -18.07 46.33 -34.56
C TRP A 957 -18.23 47.28 -35.74
N THR A 958 -17.94 48.56 -35.55
CA THR A 958 -18.08 49.61 -36.59
C THR A 958 -16.73 50.06 -37.19
N GLY A 959 -15.62 49.41 -36.81
CA GLY A 959 -14.30 49.69 -37.36
C GLY A 959 -14.04 49.01 -38.71
N ALA A 960 -12.79 49.04 -39.17
CA ALA A 960 -12.37 48.36 -40.40
C ALA A 960 -12.71 46.86 -40.35
N TRP A 961 -13.10 46.29 -41.49
CA TRP A 961 -13.56 44.90 -41.64
C TRP A 961 -14.89 44.58 -40.90
N SER A 962 -15.77 45.58 -40.73
CA SER A 962 -17.14 45.34 -40.25
C SER A 962 -18.01 44.67 -41.31
N ASP A 963 -19.09 44.02 -40.89
CA ASP A 963 -20.03 43.32 -41.78
C ASP A 963 -20.73 44.29 -42.80
N GLY A 964 -20.64 45.61 -42.57
CA GLY A 964 -21.11 46.65 -43.48
C GLY A 964 -20.10 47.12 -44.55
N GLU A 965 -18.83 46.66 -44.54
CA GLU A 965 -17.86 46.99 -45.60
C GLU A 965 -18.04 46.09 -46.83
N SER A 966 -18.31 46.72 -47.99
CA SER A 966 -18.58 46.08 -49.30
C SER A 966 -17.58 45.01 -49.81
N LEU A 967 -16.40 44.87 -49.19
CA LEU A 967 -15.41 43.82 -49.50
C LEU A 967 -15.72 42.47 -48.83
N LEU A 968 -16.50 42.44 -47.75
CA LEU A 968 -16.88 41.22 -47.01
C LEU A 968 -18.22 40.61 -47.47
N CYS A 969 -19.09 41.40 -48.12
CA CYS A 969 -20.44 40.99 -48.56
C CYS A 969 -20.49 39.87 -49.62
N LYS A 970 -19.36 39.24 -49.95
CA LYS A 970 -19.27 38.09 -50.89
C LYS A 970 -18.73 36.81 -50.24
N MET A 971 -18.45 36.81 -48.94
CA MET A 971 -17.99 35.62 -48.24
C MET A 971 -19.19 34.87 -47.68
N ASP A 972 -19.71 33.90 -48.43
CA ASP A 972 -20.77 33.00 -47.96
C ASP A 972 -20.32 32.21 -46.71
N ASP A 973 -21.24 32.00 -45.78
CA ASP A 973 -21.06 31.25 -44.53
C ASP A 973 -20.73 29.74 -44.76
N GLY A 974 -20.73 29.27 -46.00
CA GLY A 974 -20.61 27.85 -46.38
C GLY A 974 -19.22 27.31 -46.73
N GLU A 975 -18.14 28.11 -46.67
CA GLU A 975 -16.77 27.63 -47.02
C GLU A 975 -15.90 27.24 -45.81
N PHE A 976 -16.42 27.30 -44.58
CA PHE A 976 -15.66 26.92 -43.37
C PHE A 976 -16.06 25.52 -42.86
N CYS A 977 -15.72 24.48 -43.63
CA CYS A 977 -15.45 23.08 -43.24
C CYS A 977 -15.96 22.11 -44.32
N GLU A 978 -15.06 21.67 -45.21
CA GLU A 978 -15.21 20.35 -45.83
C GLU A 978 -14.64 19.29 -44.87
N ASP A 979 -15.52 18.36 -44.51
CA ASP A 979 -15.32 17.08 -43.82
C ASP A 979 -13.87 16.59 -43.69
N LYS A 980 -13.26 16.80 -42.51
CA LYS A 980 -12.26 15.89 -41.93
C LYS A 980 -12.42 15.82 -40.41
N GLN A 981 -13.42 15.08 -39.95
CA GLN A 981 -13.50 14.66 -38.55
C GLN A 981 -12.29 13.75 -38.22
N SER A 982 -11.34 14.24 -37.43
CA SER A 982 -10.42 13.36 -36.69
C SER A 982 -10.94 13.24 -35.27
N PHE A 983 -11.58 12.12 -34.96
CA PHE A 983 -11.99 11.78 -33.61
C PHE A 983 -10.76 11.50 -32.73
N TRP A 984 -10.78 11.96 -31.49
CA TRP A 984 -9.92 11.39 -30.46
C TRP A 984 -10.47 10.01 -30.10
N THR A 985 -9.78 8.95 -30.53
CA THR A 985 -9.99 7.60 -30.02
C THR A 985 -9.09 7.41 -28.80
N THR A 986 -9.67 7.06 -27.65
CA THR A 986 -8.91 6.56 -26.51
C THR A 986 -8.59 5.08 -26.76
N CYS A 987 -7.39 4.76 -27.24
CA CYS A 987 -6.91 3.39 -27.41
C CYS A 987 -5.40 3.27 -27.11
N LYS A 988 -5.02 2.21 -26.36
CA LYS A 988 -3.64 1.76 -26.11
C LYS A 988 -2.93 1.33 -27.40
N PHE A 989 -1.71 1.84 -27.68
CA PHE A 989 -0.73 1.19 -28.58
C PHE A 989 0.72 1.62 -28.31
N ASP A 990 1.65 0.67 -28.51
CA ASP A 990 3.12 0.81 -28.42
C ASP A 990 3.75 1.55 -29.62
N GLY A 991 4.92 2.18 -29.42
CA GLY A 991 5.64 2.89 -30.50
C GLY A 991 7.15 3.05 -30.33
N THR A 992 7.87 3.13 -31.46
CA THR A 992 9.34 3.26 -31.59
C THR A 992 9.76 4.57 -32.28
N TRP A 993 10.92 5.10 -31.91
CA TRP A 993 11.50 6.33 -32.48
C TRP A 993 12.10 6.10 -33.87
N ARG A 994 11.84 7.00 -34.82
CA ARG A 994 12.43 6.95 -36.18
C ARG A 994 13.15 8.26 -36.52
N ARG A 995 14.33 8.13 -37.12
CA ARG A 995 15.19 9.23 -37.56
C ARG A 995 14.43 10.10 -38.57
N GLY A 996 14.28 11.40 -38.27
CA GLY A 996 13.63 12.38 -39.15
C GLY A 996 12.13 12.65 -38.89
N SER A 997 11.50 11.99 -37.91
CA SER A 997 10.08 12.25 -37.57
C SER A 997 9.85 12.65 -36.11
N THR A 998 10.30 11.87 -35.13
CA THR A 998 9.98 12.09 -33.70
C THR A 998 11.19 12.32 -32.80
N ALA A 999 12.42 12.23 -33.31
CA ALA A 999 13.66 12.34 -32.52
C ALA A 999 14.35 13.71 -32.70
N GLY A 1000 13.88 14.74 -31.98
CA GLY A 1000 14.31 16.14 -32.15
C GLY A 1000 15.62 16.55 -31.47
N GLY A 1001 16.16 15.72 -30.56
CA GLY A 1001 17.41 16.03 -29.83
C GLY A 1001 17.24 17.11 -28.74
N CYS A 1002 18.32 17.41 -28.00
CA CYS A 1002 18.31 18.32 -26.84
C CYS A 1002 18.34 19.82 -27.20
N ARG A 1003 18.19 20.72 -26.21
CA ARG A 1003 18.07 22.19 -26.40
C ARG A 1003 19.27 22.85 -27.09
N ASN A 1004 20.43 22.17 -27.12
CA ASN A 1004 21.61 22.61 -27.88
C ASN A 1004 21.46 22.41 -29.41
N HIS A 1005 20.40 21.74 -29.85
CA HIS A 1005 20.04 21.49 -31.26
C HIS A 1005 18.75 22.26 -31.62
N ALA A 1006 18.84 23.60 -31.58
CA ALA A 1006 17.70 24.52 -31.73
C ALA A 1006 16.83 24.30 -32.99
N ASN A 1007 17.42 23.75 -34.06
CA ASN A 1007 16.75 23.54 -35.35
C ASN A 1007 15.88 22.27 -35.41
N THR A 1008 16.01 21.37 -34.44
CA THR A 1008 15.26 20.09 -34.40
C THR A 1008 14.56 19.86 -33.05
N PHE A 1009 14.93 20.64 -32.01
CA PHE A 1009 14.37 20.55 -30.66
C PHE A 1009 12.84 20.75 -30.56
N TRP A 1010 12.24 21.49 -31.49
CA TRP A 1010 10.81 21.80 -31.52
C TRP A 1010 9.92 20.60 -31.90
N ILE A 1011 10.52 19.46 -32.25
CA ILE A 1011 9.86 18.21 -32.67
C ILE A 1011 9.60 17.28 -31.45
N ASN A 1012 9.99 17.71 -30.23
CA ASN A 1012 9.81 16.97 -28.99
C ASN A 1012 8.38 17.11 -28.41
N PRO A 1013 7.86 16.14 -27.62
CA PRO A 1013 6.45 16.10 -27.18
C PRO A 1013 6.08 17.22 -26.18
N HIS A 1014 4.82 17.64 -26.17
CA HIS A 1014 4.26 18.62 -25.21
C HIS A 1014 3.32 17.96 -24.18
N PHE A 1015 3.16 18.62 -23.01
CA PHE A 1015 2.28 18.17 -21.91
C PHE A 1015 1.37 19.33 -21.46
N LEU A 1016 0.14 19.03 -21.05
CA LEU A 1016 -0.87 19.96 -20.54
C LEU A 1016 -1.39 19.44 -19.20
N VAL A 1017 -1.29 20.24 -18.15
CA VAL A 1017 -1.75 19.88 -16.79
C VAL A 1017 -2.94 20.76 -16.44
N ALA A 1018 -4.03 20.15 -15.98
CA ALA A 1018 -5.26 20.81 -15.57
C ALA A 1018 -5.66 20.37 -14.15
N LEU A 1019 -5.84 21.33 -13.24
CA LEU A 1019 -6.32 21.09 -11.88
C LEU A 1019 -7.71 21.72 -11.75
N MET A 1020 -8.71 20.90 -11.41
CA MET A 1020 -10.09 21.30 -11.23
C MET A 1020 -10.51 21.08 -9.77
N GLN A 1021 -11.23 22.02 -9.16
CA GLN A 1021 -11.93 21.81 -7.89
C GLN A 1021 -13.39 21.41 -8.16
N LYS A 1022 -14.01 20.67 -7.24
CA LYS A 1022 -15.43 20.32 -7.35
C LYS A 1022 -16.30 21.58 -7.32
N ASP A 1023 -17.33 21.62 -8.17
CA ASP A 1023 -18.15 22.82 -8.32
C ASP A 1023 -18.92 23.15 -7.03
N ARG A 1024 -18.83 24.40 -6.59
CA ARG A 1024 -19.48 24.92 -5.37
C ARG A 1024 -20.58 25.94 -5.64
N ARG A 1025 -20.95 26.21 -6.89
CA ARG A 1025 -21.99 27.19 -7.26
C ARG A 1025 -23.32 26.97 -6.53
N ARG A 1026 -23.70 25.72 -6.31
CA ARG A 1026 -24.89 25.35 -5.52
C ARG A 1026 -24.89 25.86 -4.07
N HIS A 1027 -23.70 26.09 -3.49
CA HIS A 1027 -23.51 26.57 -2.11
C HIS A 1027 -23.39 28.10 -2.01
N ARG A 1028 -23.49 28.85 -3.12
CA ARG A 1028 -23.47 30.33 -3.08
C ARG A 1028 -24.59 30.93 -2.22
N ARG A 1029 -25.70 30.20 -2.07
CA ARG A 1029 -26.80 30.52 -1.13
C ARG A 1029 -26.34 30.63 0.33
N GLN A 1030 -25.29 29.88 0.68
CA GLN A 1030 -24.70 29.79 2.02
C GLN A 1030 -23.47 30.70 2.16
N GLY A 1031 -23.20 31.58 1.17
CA GLY A 1031 -22.07 32.51 1.18
C GLY A 1031 -20.73 31.88 0.81
N GLN A 1032 -20.71 30.65 0.28
CA GLN A 1032 -19.49 29.97 -0.15
C GLN A 1032 -19.26 30.19 -1.65
N ASP A 1033 -18.04 30.54 -2.05
CA ASP A 1033 -17.61 30.67 -3.45
C ASP A 1033 -16.43 29.72 -3.75
N MET A 1034 -15.93 29.72 -4.99
CA MET A 1034 -14.76 28.93 -5.40
C MET A 1034 -13.51 29.30 -4.58
N PHE A 1035 -12.63 28.31 -4.37
CA PHE A 1035 -11.32 28.56 -3.75
C PHE A 1035 -10.33 29.08 -4.78
N THR A 1036 -9.33 29.83 -4.31
CA THR A 1036 -8.20 30.21 -5.17
C THR A 1036 -7.23 29.04 -5.26
N ILE A 1037 -7.12 28.41 -6.42
CA ILE A 1037 -6.34 27.18 -6.63
C ILE A 1037 -5.18 27.41 -7.60
N GLY A 1038 -4.15 26.58 -7.46
CA GLY A 1038 -2.94 26.61 -8.28
C GLY A 1038 -2.20 25.29 -8.18
N PHE A 1039 -1.18 25.11 -9.02
CA PHE A 1039 -0.31 23.95 -8.90
C PHE A 1039 1.14 24.32 -9.15
N ALA A 1040 2.03 23.61 -8.48
CA ALA A 1040 3.46 23.69 -8.72
C ALA A 1040 3.95 22.34 -9.25
N VAL A 1041 4.72 22.40 -10.33
CA VAL A 1041 5.39 21.24 -10.90
C VAL A 1041 6.83 21.27 -10.47
N TYR A 1042 7.23 20.27 -9.71
CA TYR A 1042 8.60 20.08 -9.30
C TYR A 1042 9.21 19.05 -10.23
N GLN A 1043 10.35 19.39 -10.84
CA GLN A 1043 11.11 18.38 -11.55
C GLN A 1043 11.67 17.47 -10.49
N TYR A 1044 11.23 16.22 -10.54
CA TYR A 1044 11.70 15.19 -9.65
C TYR A 1044 13.11 14.82 -10.11
N ARG A 1045 14.12 15.59 -9.66
CA ARG A 1045 15.55 15.33 -9.88
C ARG A 1045 16.15 14.56 -8.72
N VAL A 1046 15.38 13.64 -8.15
CA VAL A 1046 15.86 12.64 -7.20
C VAL A 1046 15.83 11.32 -7.97
N PRO A 1047 16.90 10.51 -7.97
CA PRO A 1047 16.91 9.25 -8.71
C PRO A 1047 15.68 8.41 -8.34
N CYS A 1048 15.02 7.85 -9.35
CA CYS A 1048 13.80 7.02 -9.33
C CYS A 1048 13.85 5.82 -8.35
N THR A 1049 14.92 5.63 -7.58
CA THR A 1049 15.15 4.51 -6.67
C THR A 1049 14.65 4.72 -5.25
N MET A 1050 14.12 5.89 -4.87
CA MET A 1050 13.71 6.14 -3.46
C MET A 1050 12.21 5.95 -3.19
N TYR A 1051 11.35 5.92 -4.23
CA TYR A 1051 9.88 5.79 -4.02
C TYR A 1051 9.11 5.00 -5.08
N ARG A 1052 9.74 4.39 -6.10
CA ARG A 1052 9.05 3.39 -6.94
C ARG A 1052 8.84 2.12 -6.11
N GLY A 1053 7.65 1.99 -5.52
CA GLY A 1053 7.27 0.88 -4.64
C GLY A 1053 6.76 1.30 -3.26
N VAL A 1054 6.83 2.58 -2.88
CA VAL A 1054 6.25 3.08 -1.63
C VAL A 1054 4.92 3.74 -1.94
N GLN A 1055 3.81 3.02 -1.71
CA GLN A 1055 2.53 3.66 -1.50
C GLN A 1055 2.62 4.43 -0.17
N GLY A 1056 2.76 5.76 -0.27
CA GLY A 1056 2.62 6.69 0.84
C GLY A 1056 3.90 7.31 1.35
N VAL A 1057 4.40 8.31 0.61
CA VAL A 1057 5.27 9.33 1.20
C VAL A 1057 4.85 10.69 0.70
N HIS A 1058 4.10 11.42 1.52
CA HIS A 1058 3.98 12.86 1.35
C HIS A 1058 5.38 13.47 1.55
N LEU A 1059 5.82 14.29 0.60
CA LEU A 1059 7.15 14.90 0.64
C LEU A 1059 7.25 15.86 1.83
N LYS A 1060 8.28 15.67 2.67
CA LYS A 1060 8.47 16.46 3.91
C LYS A 1060 8.78 17.93 3.57
N LYS A 1061 8.48 18.85 4.51
CA LYS A 1061 8.75 20.31 4.41
C LYS A 1061 10.13 20.64 3.84
N ASP A 1062 11.15 19.88 4.21
CA ASP A 1062 12.53 20.04 3.73
C ASP A 1062 12.70 19.84 2.22
N PHE A 1063 11.91 18.99 1.57
CA PHE A 1063 11.92 18.83 0.11
C PHE A 1063 11.52 20.14 -0.57
N PHE A 1064 10.41 20.74 -0.14
CA PHE A 1064 9.86 21.97 -0.71
C PHE A 1064 10.71 23.21 -0.40
N LEU A 1065 11.46 23.20 0.72
CA LEU A 1065 12.43 24.25 1.04
C LEU A 1065 13.72 24.14 0.20
N ARG A 1066 14.06 22.94 -0.29
CA ARG A 1066 15.30 22.67 -1.04
C ARG A 1066 15.12 22.59 -2.56
N HIS A 1067 13.92 22.38 -3.05
CA HIS A 1067 13.61 22.26 -4.47
C HIS A 1067 12.73 23.41 -4.93
N SER A 1068 13.18 24.15 -5.94
CA SER A 1068 12.35 25.12 -6.64
C SER A 1068 11.46 24.41 -7.66
N SER A 1069 10.23 24.90 -7.82
CA SER A 1069 9.31 24.41 -8.85
C SER A 1069 9.92 24.63 -10.23
N CYS A 1070 9.98 23.61 -11.09
CA CYS A 1070 10.49 23.73 -12.45
C CYS A 1070 9.47 24.34 -13.41
N ALA A 1071 8.19 24.23 -13.06
CA ALA A 1071 7.06 24.92 -13.68
C ALA A 1071 5.97 25.10 -12.61
N ARG A 1072 5.00 25.96 -12.87
CA ARG A 1072 3.85 26.19 -11.99
C ARG A 1072 2.73 26.80 -12.83
N SER A 1073 1.51 26.80 -12.32
CA SER A 1073 0.49 27.70 -12.84
C SER A 1073 1.00 29.15 -12.71
N ASP A 1074 0.80 29.95 -13.75
CA ASP A 1074 1.36 31.32 -13.82
C ASP A 1074 0.85 32.20 -12.67
N THR A 1075 -0.40 31.96 -12.24
CA THR A 1075 -1.05 32.59 -11.07
C THR A 1075 -1.96 31.60 -10.37
N PHE A 1076 -2.07 31.70 -9.05
CA PHE A 1076 -3.20 31.13 -8.30
C PHE A 1076 -4.45 31.92 -8.68
N ILE A 1077 -5.52 31.21 -9.05
CA ILE A 1077 -6.70 31.83 -9.63
C ILE A 1077 -7.95 31.31 -8.93
N ASN A 1078 -8.90 32.21 -8.66
CA ASN A 1078 -10.21 31.86 -8.13
C ASN A 1078 -11.14 31.47 -9.28
N LEU A 1079 -10.94 30.27 -9.82
CA LEU A 1079 -11.75 29.65 -10.87
C LEU A 1079 -11.90 28.14 -10.62
N ARG A 1080 -12.89 27.53 -11.29
CA ARG A 1080 -13.15 26.09 -11.20
C ARG A 1080 -11.97 25.22 -11.67
N GLU A 1081 -11.26 25.65 -12.72
CA GLU A 1081 -10.09 24.97 -13.26
C GLU A 1081 -8.92 25.96 -13.47
N VAL A 1082 -7.71 25.47 -13.23
CA VAL A 1082 -6.45 26.12 -13.65
C VAL A 1082 -5.67 25.14 -14.51
N SER A 1083 -5.29 25.57 -15.72
CA SER A 1083 -4.53 24.75 -16.67
C SER A 1083 -3.24 25.46 -17.11
N ALA A 1084 -2.20 24.67 -17.40
CA ALA A 1084 -0.97 25.19 -17.98
C ALA A 1084 -0.38 24.20 -18.99
N ARG A 1085 -0.04 24.70 -20.17
CA ARG A 1085 0.73 23.96 -21.17
C ARG A 1085 2.21 24.09 -20.87
N LEU A 1086 2.83 22.96 -20.51
CA LEU A 1086 4.22 22.91 -20.08
C LEU A 1086 5.06 22.15 -21.09
N ARG A 1087 6.21 22.73 -21.46
CA ARG A 1087 7.23 22.03 -22.24
C ARG A 1087 8.35 21.60 -21.32
N LEU A 1088 8.25 20.38 -20.83
CA LEU A 1088 9.21 19.78 -19.91
C LEU A 1088 10.11 18.77 -20.64
N PRO A 1089 11.40 18.67 -20.32
CA PRO A 1089 12.24 17.59 -20.85
C PRO A 1089 11.73 16.22 -20.36
N PRO A 1090 12.04 15.10 -21.03
CA PRO A 1090 11.70 13.78 -20.50
C PRO A 1090 12.23 13.59 -19.06
N GLY A 1091 11.40 13.09 -18.15
CA GLY A 1091 11.73 12.92 -16.73
C GLY A 1091 10.50 12.71 -15.86
N GLU A 1092 10.72 12.50 -14.57
CA GLU A 1092 9.64 12.39 -13.57
C GLU A 1092 9.30 13.77 -13.02
N TYR A 1093 8.00 14.00 -12.84
CA TYR A 1093 7.47 15.28 -12.40
C TYR A 1093 6.45 15.05 -11.32
N LEU A 1094 6.62 15.75 -10.21
CA LEU A 1094 5.62 15.85 -9.17
C LEU A 1094 4.76 17.06 -9.47
N VAL A 1095 3.46 16.86 -9.61
CA VAL A 1095 2.48 17.95 -9.65
C VAL A 1095 1.86 18.05 -8.27
N VAL A 1096 2.05 19.19 -7.62
CA VAL A 1096 1.42 19.49 -6.32
C VAL A 1096 0.27 20.44 -6.55
N PRO A 1097 -0.98 19.95 -6.54
CA PRO A 1097 -2.15 20.82 -6.49
C PRO A 1097 -2.27 21.45 -5.10
N SER A 1098 -2.66 22.72 -5.03
CA SER A 1098 -2.88 23.37 -3.73
C SER A 1098 -3.91 24.50 -3.82
N THR A 1099 -4.55 24.76 -2.69
CA THR A 1099 -5.26 26.03 -2.43
C THR A 1099 -4.26 27.15 -2.17
N PHE A 1100 -4.71 28.40 -2.25
CA PHE A 1100 -3.88 29.57 -1.97
C PHE A 1100 -3.69 29.78 -0.46
N GLN A 1101 -4.73 29.53 0.35
CA GLN A 1101 -4.65 29.64 1.80
C GLN A 1101 -4.57 28.25 2.46
N PRO A 1102 -3.73 28.09 3.50
CA PRO A 1102 -3.66 26.84 4.26
C PRO A 1102 -4.94 26.61 5.08
N GLY A 1103 -5.33 25.34 5.27
CA GLY A 1103 -6.50 24.96 6.07
C GLY A 1103 -7.84 25.00 5.33
N GLU A 1104 -7.84 25.28 4.03
CA GLU A 1104 -9.03 25.20 3.18
C GLU A 1104 -9.21 23.75 2.66
N GLU A 1105 -10.35 23.12 2.98
CA GLU A 1105 -10.67 21.75 2.57
C GLU A 1105 -11.58 21.72 1.33
N ALA A 1106 -11.16 21.03 0.25
CA ALA A 1106 -11.96 20.80 -0.95
C ALA A 1106 -11.53 19.54 -1.73
N ASP A 1107 -12.51 18.91 -2.39
CA ASP A 1107 -12.29 17.87 -3.39
C ASP A 1107 -11.62 18.50 -4.64
N PHE A 1108 -10.55 17.87 -5.17
CA PHE A 1108 -9.90 18.26 -6.45
C PHE A 1108 -9.69 17.08 -7.42
N LEU A 1109 -9.70 17.38 -8.72
CA LEU A 1109 -9.45 16.48 -9.84
C LEU A 1109 -8.26 17.00 -10.63
N LEU A 1110 -7.19 16.22 -10.69
CA LEU A 1110 -6.00 16.54 -11.48
C LEU A 1110 -5.98 15.72 -12.77
N ARG A 1111 -5.93 16.40 -13.92
CA ARG A 1111 -5.92 15.79 -15.25
C ARG A 1111 -4.65 16.16 -15.99
N VAL A 1112 -3.92 15.16 -16.48
CA VAL A 1112 -2.66 15.36 -17.22
C VAL A 1112 -2.81 14.84 -18.64
N PHE A 1113 -2.75 15.75 -19.61
CA PHE A 1113 -2.88 15.47 -21.03
C PHE A 1113 -1.50 15.49 -21.66
N THR A 1114 -1.15 14.42 -22.36
CA THR A 1114 0.18 14.23 -22.91
C THR A 1114 0.07 13.92 -24.39
N GLU A 1115 0.97 14.47 -25.22
CA GLU A 1115 1.01 14.10 -26.65
C GLU A 1115 1.54 12.67 -26.88
N LYS A 1116 2.14 12.05 -25.85
CA LYS A 1116 2.66 10.67 -25.81
C LYS A 1116 2.48 10.08 -24.42
N GLN A 1117 2.27 8.77 -24.32
CA GLN A 1117 1.96 8.04 -23.09
C GLN A 1117 2.85 8.43 -21.89
N ALA A 1118 2.21 8.69 -20.75
CA ALA A 1118 2.84 8.94 -19.45
C ALA A 1118 2.12 8.10 -18.38
N GLU A 1119 2.87 7.51 -17.45
CA GLU A 1119 2.34 6.79 -16.27
C GLU A 1119 2.08 7.82 -15.16
N THR A 1120 0.91 7.78 -14.52
CA THR A 1120 0.53 8.67 -13.41
C THR A 1120 0.21 7.84 -12.16
N GLN A 1121 0.71 8.25 -11.00
CA GLN A 1121 0.52 7.58 -9.71
C GLN A 1121 0.29 8.62 -8.60
N GLU A 1122 -0.69 8.38 -7.73
CA GLU A 1122 -0.99 9.20 -6.54
C GLU A 1122 -0.15 8.77 -5.32
N LEU A 1123 0.16 9.72 -4.42
CA LEU A 1123 0.95 9.52 -3.19
C LEU A 1123 0.10 9.90 -1.97
N ASP A 1124 -0.15 8.99 -1.02
CA ASP A 1124 -1.07 9.21 0.13
C ASP A 1124 -0.54 8.60 1.46
N ASP A 1125 -0.66 9.32 2.59
CA ASP A 1125 -0.11 8.91 3.92
C ASP A 1125 -1.22 8.61 4.96
N GLN A 1126 -1.00 7.61 5.81
CA GLN A 1126 -1.85 7.30 6.97
C GLN A 1126 -1.68 8.30 8.12
N VAL A 1127 -2.81 8.78 8.67
CA VAL A 1127 -2.89 9.75 9.76
C VAL A 1127 -2.58 9.09 11.12
N VAL A 1128 -1.63 9.67 11.87
CA VAL A 1128 -1.45 9.49 13.32
C VAL A 1128 -1.58 10.88 13.95
N ALA A 1129 -2.47 11.02 14.94
CA ALA A 1129 -2.71 12.27 15.65
C ALA A 1129 -2.13 12.21 17.07
N ASP A 1130 -1.18 13.10 17.35
CA ASP A 1130 -0.83 13.56 18.70
C ASP A 1130 -1.79 14.70 19.07
N LEU A 1131 -2.45 14.62 20.23
CA LEU A 1131 -3.27 15.68 20.79
C LEU A 1131 -2.83 15.96 22.24
N ASP A 1132 -1.88 16.87 22.39
CA ASP A 1132 -1.63 17.62 23.62
C ASP A 1132 -2.13 19.06 23.40
N GLN A 1133 -3.24 19.43 24.05
CA GLN A 1133 -3.44 20.70 24.77
C GLN A 1133 -4.90 20.82 25.24
N GLU A 1134 -5.05 20.70 26.56
CA GLU A 1134 -6.24 21.05 27.33
C GLU A 1134 -6.41 22.58 27.37
N ASP A 1135 -7.66 23.05 27.23
CA ASP A 1135 -8.07 24.36 27.73
C ASP A 1135 -9.39 24.19 28.50
N GLU A 1136 -9.34 24.58 29.78
CA GLU A 1136 -10.41 24.52 30.77
C GLU A 1136 -11.59 25.43 30.41
N ILE A 1137 -12.82 24.91 30.57
CA ILE A 1137 -14.03 25.74 30.70
C ILE A 1137 -14.54 25.63 32.14
N SER A 1138 -14.71 26.80 32.78
CA SER A 1138 -14.88 27.00 34.21
C SER A 1138 -16.30 26.76 34.76
N GLU A 1139 -16.31 26.44 36.05
CA GLU A 1139 -17.36 25.92 36.93
C GLU A 1139 -18.46 26.93 37.37
N SER A 1140 -18.89 27.89 36.54
CA SER A 1140 -19.77 29.00 37.01
C SER A 1140 -21.19 29.11 36.45
N ASP A 1141 -21.68 28.17 35.65
CA ASP A 1141 -23.10 28.10 35.27
C ASP A 1141 -23.88 27.16 36.22
N ILE A 1142 -24.11 27.71 37.40
CA ILE A 1142 -24.98 27.30 38.52
C ILE A 1142 -26.41 27.02 37.98
N ASP A 1143 -27.23 26.05 38.43
CA ASP A 1143 -27.84 26.07 39.76
C ASP A 1143 -28.59 24.79 40.19
N GLY A 1144 -28.38 24.42 41.46
CA GLY A 1144 -29.33 24.19 42.57
C GLY A 1144 -30.68 23.47 42.44
N SER A 1145 -31.22 23.23 41.25
CA SER A 1145 -32.55 22.62 41.08
C SER A 1145 -32.53 21.08 41.04
N PHE A 1146 -31.35 20.46 40.93
CA PHE A 1146 -31.23 19.01 40.69
C PHE A 1146 -31.22 18.14 41.96
N ARG A 1147 -31.04 18.75 43.15
CA ARG A 1147 -31.05 18.03 44.44
C ARG A 1147 -32.46 17.64 44.91
N THR A 1148 -33.50 18.25 44.37
CA THR A 1148 -34.89 17.98 44.76
C THR A 1148 -35.52 16.86 43.92
N MET A 1149 -34.97 16.56 42.75
CA MET A 1149 -35.49 15.49 41.88
C MET A 1149 -35.02 14.10 42.32
N PHE A 1150 -33.92 14.03 43.08
CA PHE A 1150 -33.33 12.78 43.57
C PHE A 1150 -34.05 12.17 44.79
N SER A 1151 -34.97 12.89 45.45
CA SER A 1151 -35.69 12.35 46.62
C SER A 1151 -37.05 11.74 46.30
N GLN A 1152 -37.51 11.79 45.04
CA GLN A 1152 -38.82 11.23 44.63
C GLN A 1152 -38.71 9.99 43.74
N LEU A 1153 -37.52 9.62 43.28
CA LEU A 1153 -37.28 8.41 42.48
C LEU A 1153 -36.52 7.31 43.22
N SER A 1154 -36.19 7.54 44.50
CA SER A 1154 -35.86 6.48 45.45
C SER A 1154 -37.14 6.07 46.19
N GLY A 1155 -37.80 5.03 45.68
CA GLY A 1155 -38.93 4.37 46.32
C GLY A 1155 -39.01 2.92 45.83
N GLU A 1156 -38.25 2.07 46.55
CA GLU A 1156 -37.83 0.67 46.29
C GLU A 1156 -36.66 0.47 45.31
#